data_AF-U6KV38-F1
#
_entry.id   AF-U6KV38-F1
#
_cell.length_a   1.000
_cell.length_b   1.000
_cell.length_c   1.000
_cell.angle_alpha   90.00
_cell.angle_beta   90.00
_cell.angle_gamma   90.00
#
_symmetry.space_group_name_H-M   'P 1'
#
loop_
_entity.id
_entity.type
_entity.pdbx_description
1 polymer ?
#
loop_
_entity_poly.entity_id
_entity_poly.type
_entity_poly.pdbx_seq_one_letter_code
_entity_poly.pdbx_strand_id
1 'polypeptide(L)'
;MVAVTGEDEGERLELPALNLAVLLNSQTNGQEGNEGQSEGRTVAGVLEKRRICYQAALVSEIVDGRTVRCMPISAAGDFSALMDEDEAAKVPPVTAALRVPSIVYVNMEEPPQCCIKCAVGNANLKQQLFQLTGIEAPRVDFNEAHLADPSSCSLLRVYRSQHMDLQAEPMGTASAASLSDLVLGRVVLLQIDSVDGDGGWHGRMLLPAVCNSQVEGNCKVAKLYRLLASRAVARERALHGPLENLPESEGEWGRVEAISRLIMKRRGAKGVEDILTFFFGTIFDSSVCPPTMAVTDVAHVMLFRGLAWVGAETLCKSSKENRVQSEQHMLAVEEGAETQSRGVWSLPFDLFEKLPVANRRRRRFSGERSDFPALLIAQLLNHALAPEGGSRKRGDQMSQGLIFAALVVRVVDGDTVRLVPVLSDEAVRIHVDPAERQRRSTVKAAMSGSTRWIMDCPFYPEVELSSWSSEEKSEEKMSMDTRSILTQVYGIDAPEVRVGGVRHRYTGRCDYTQTVDYGSFDLDIGGQPLGVAATRALAELVLGRVVLVKNLGRDRYKRLIGRIFVSAVSDRLVDKEHKYKEFFAALLSRMRGKGLVEGSLATTGVEGVVEAVKRLSEKKVKGLQSTILQCLHEIRLDNISGLVDASEEMLRRGLAIVYTGERVMYDGNEQKDRLCCLEDTAKRRLCGRWGLPEYCQIDPKDFRHEHGRNRGGKPRGTLRQRCMDALLGITEAVNGSQESGEVRNGELETARTHALSVGMCGCQVIV
;
A
#
# COMPACT_ATOMS: atom_id res chain seq x y z
N MET A 1 -2.72 36.70 -15.59
CA MET A 1 -3.13 37.32 -14.32
C MET A 1 -4.24 38.30 -14.64
N VAL A 2 -5.49 37.89 -14.43
CA VAL A 2 -6.65 38.78 -14.49
C VAL A 2 -7.04 39.06 -13.05
N ALA A 3 -6.76 40.27 -12.57
CA ALA A 3 -7.23 40.75 -11.29
C ALA A 3 -8.64 41.33 -11.51
N VAL A 4 -9.64 40.70 -10.91
CA VAL A 4 -11.00 41.24 -10.80
C VAL A 4 -11.17 41.67 -9.35
N THR A 5 -11.17 42.99 -9.13
CA THR A 5 -11.47 43.65 -7.85
C THR A 5 -12.85 44.31 -7.98
N GLY A 6 -13.80 43.91 -7.14
CA GLY A 6 -15.16 44.44 -7.12
C GLY A 6 -15.98 43.73 -6.04
N GLU A 7 -16.10 44.43 -4.92
CA GLU A 7 -16.78 44.13 -3.66
C GLU A 7 -18.20 43.58 -3.79
N ASP A 8 -18.30 42.26 -3.73
CA ASP A 8 -19.11 41.53 -2.75
C ASP A 8 -18.32 40.23 -2.53
N GLU A 9 -17.95 39.89 -1.29
CA GLU A 9 -17.30 38.60 -0.97
C GLU A 9 -18.31 37.45 -1.09
N GLY A 10 -19.08 37.42 -2.18
CA GLY A 10 -19.83 36.24 -2.59
C GLY A 10 -18.84 35.09 -2.69
N GLU A 11 -19.18 33.97 -2.03
CA GLU A 11 -18.36 32.77 -2.01
C GLU A 11 -17.95 32.41 -3.43
N ARG A 12 -16.68 32.66 -3.79
CA ARG A 12 -16.19 32.36 -5.13
C ARG A 12 -16.34 30.86 -5.38
N LEU A 13 -16.99 30.52 -6.48
CA LEU A 13 -17.11 29.15 -6.95
C LEU A 13 -15.71 28.58 -7.18
N GLU A 14 -15.33 27.58 -6.40
CA GLU A 14 -14.04 26.92 -6.51
C GLU A 14 -14.19 25.62 -7.30
N LEU A 15 -13.45 25.53 -8.41
CA LEU A 15 -13.41 24.36 -9.29
C LEU A 15 -11.98 23.78 -9.27
N PRO A 16 -11.67 22.82 -8.36
CA PRO A 16 -10.32 22.29 -8.22
C PRO A 16 -9.72 21.75 -9.54
N ALA A 17 -10.51 21.10 -10.39
CA ALA A 17 -10.05 20.62 -11.69
C ALA A 17 -9.59 21.77 -12.62
N LEU A 18 -10.29 22.90 -12.62
CA LEU A 18 -9.92 24.09 -13.40
C LEU A 18 -8.61 24.70 -12.89
N ASN A 19 -8.53 24.90 -11.57
CA ASN A 19 -7.33 25.43 -10.93
C ASN A 19 -6.10 24.56 -11.21
N LEU A 20 -6.26 23.23 -11.15
CA LEU A 20 -5.22 22.27 -11.51
C LEU A 20 -4.84 22.34 -12.99
N ALA A 21 -5.81 22.44 -13.91
CA ALA A 21 -5.52 22.56 -15.35
C ALA A 21 -4.68 23.82 -15.65
N VAL A 22 -5.07 24.96 -15.08
CA VAL A 22 -4.34 26.24 -15.22
C VAL A 22 -2.92 26.11 -14.68
N LEU A 23 -2.75 25.50 -13.50
CA LEU A 23 -1.45 25.27 -12.89
C LEU A 23 -0.54 24.42 -13.79
N LEU A 24 -1.05 23.27 -14.27
CA LEU A 24 -0.27 22.30 -15.06
C LEU A 24 0.11 22.83 -16.45
N ASN A 25 -0.71 23.69 -17.05
CA ASN A 25 -0.42 24.31 -18.35
C ASN A 25 0.48 25.56 -18.27
N SER A 26 0.72 26.14 -17.09
CA SER A 26 1.47 27.40 -16.97
C SER A 26 2.93 27.32 -17.45
N GLN A 27 3.52 26.13 -17.51
CA GLN A 27 4.91 25.91 -17.95
C GLN A 27 5.06 25.69 -19.45
N THR A 28 4.04 25.15 -20.13
CA THR A 28 4.15 24.83 -21.56
C THR A 28 4.33 26.09 -22.41
N ASN A 29 3.80 27.23 -21.95
CA ASN A 29 3.78 28.46 -22.71
C ASN A 29 5.08 29.30 -22.56
N GLY A 30 5.89 29.05 -21.53
CA GLY A 30 7.06 29.88 -21.20
C GLY A 30 8.30 29.63 -22.07
N GLN A 31 8.37 28.52 -22.80
CA GLN A 31 9.54 28.16 -23.62
C GLN A 31 9.44 28.53 -25.11
N GLU A 32 8.29 29.02 -25.58
CA GLU A 32 8.07 29.31 -27.02
C GLU A 32 8.42 30.74 -27.44
N GLY A 33 8.83 31.60 -26.50
CA GLY A 33 9.04 33.04 -26.74
C GLY A 33 10.23 33.44 -27.61
N ASN A 34 10.85 32.54 -28.39
CA ASN A 34 12.00 32.87 -29.25
C ASN A 34 11.94 32.29 -30.68
N GLU A 35 10.89 31.56 -31.07
CA GLU A 35 10.72 31.13 -32.46
C GLU A 35 9.65 32.02 -33.14
N GLY A 36 10.04 32.69 -34.23
CA GLY A 36 9.32 33.81 -34.85
C GLY A 36 7.84 33.59 -35.13
N GLN A 37 7.08 34.68 -34.98
CA GLN A 37 5.65 34.81 -35.27
C GLN A 37 5.27 34.20 -36.64
N SER A 38 4.68 33.00 -36.64
CA SER A 38 3.86 32.53 -37.76
C SER A 38 2.39 32.62 -37.34
N GLU A 39 1.72 33.72 -37.71
CA GLU A 39 0.29 33.89 -37.50
C GLU A 39 -0.49 32.88 -38.37
N GLY A 40 -1.38 32.08 -37.76
CA GLY A 40 -2.36 31.27 -38.50
C GLY A 40 -2.49 29.77 -38.16
N ARG A 41 -1.84 29.24 -37.12
CA ARG A 41 -2.03 27.82 -36.74
C ARG A 41 -3.26 27.62 -35.85
N THR A 42 -4.20 26.81 -36.33
CA THR A 42 -5.32 26.27 -35.54
C THR A 42 -4.80 25.38 -34.41
N VAL A 43 -5.56 25.27 -33.31
CA VAL A 43 -5.23 24.43 -32.13
C VAL A 43 -4.86 22.99 -32.53
N ALA A 44 -5.49 22.46 -33.58
CA ALA A 44 -5.18 21.15 -34.14
C ALA A 44 -3.73 21.02 -34.66
N GLY A 45 -3.15 22.08 -35.25
CA GLY A 45 -1.78 22.08 -35.77
C GLY A 45 -0.69 22.26 -34.69
N VAL A 46 -1.05 22.70 -33.48
CA VAL A 46 -0.12 22.81 -32.34
C VAL A 46 0.02 21.47 -31.62
N LEU A 47 -1.02 20.63 -31.65
CA LEU A 47 -1.04 19.32 -30.98
C LEU A 47 -0.18 18.24 -31.67
N GLU A 48 0.20 18.43 -32.94
CA GLU A 48 1.07 17.47 -33.66
C GLU A 48 2.46 17.34 -33.02
N LYS A 49 2.95 18.36 -32.29
CA LYS A 49 4.19 18.27 -31.51
C LYS A 49 3.93 17.75 -30.08
N ARG A 50 3.45 16.49 -29.95
CA ARG A 50 3.44 15.62 -28.74
C ARG A 50 3.60 16.30 -27.37
N ARG A 51 2.79 17.32 -27.06
CA ARG A 51 2.71 17.87 -25.70
C ARG A 51 1.42 17.41 -25.07
N ILE A 52 1.54 16.81 -23.89
CA ILE A 52 0.41 16.46 -23.04
C ILE A 52 -0.29 17.78 -22.68
N CYS A 53 -1.60 17.86 -22.91
CA CYS A 53 -2.42 19.01 -22.58
C CYS A 53 -3.35 18.67 -21.41
N TYR A 54 -3.51 19.58 -20.46
CA TYR A 54 -4.46 19.42 -19.36
C TYR A 54 -5.66 20.33 -19.59
N GLN A 55 -6.87 19.80 -19.52
CA GLN A 55 -8.09 20.56 -19.77
C GLN A 55 -9.14 20.24 -18.70
N ALA A 56 -9.71 21.27 -18.08
CA ALA A 56 -10.90 21.06 -17.26
C ALA A 56 -12.13 20.95 -18.16
N ALA A 57 -13.04 20.03 -17.85
CA ALA A 57 -14.25 19.84 -18.63
C ALA A 57 -15.42 19.33 -17.76
N LEU A 58 -16.64 19.77 -18.06
CA LEU A 58 -17.87 19.23 -17.51
C LEU A 58 -18.29 17.99 -18.30
N VAL A 59 -18.51 16.86 -17.63
CA VAL A 59 -19.03 15.66 -18.31
C VAL A 59 -20.55 15.75 -18.40
N SER A 60 -21.08 15.86 -19.61
CA SER A 60 -22.51 16.07 -19.87
C SER A 60 -23.24 14.79 -20.24
N GLU A 61 -22.55 13.81 -20.82
CA GLU A 61 -23.15 12.58 -21.33
C GLU A 61 -22.16 11.40 -21.23
N ILE A 62 -22.69 10.22 -20.89
CA ILE A 62 -21.98 8.95 -20.91
C ILE A 62 -22.38 8.21 -22.18
N VAL A 63 -21.40 7.97 -23.05
CA VAL A 63 -21.59 7.26 -24.32
C VAL A 63 -21.45 5.76 -24.11
N ASP A 64 -20.46 5.33 -23.34
CA ASP A 64 -20.26 3.93 -22.96
C ASP A 64 -19.47 3.81 -21.65
N GLY A 65 -19.01 2.60 -21.30
CA GLY A 65 -18.21 2.34 -20.11
C GLY A 65 -16.82 3.01 -20.04
N ARG A 66 -16.37 3.71 -21.10
CA ARG A 66 -15.09 4.41 -21.17
C ARG A 66 -15.11 5.73 -21.96
N THR A 67 -16.21 6.06 -22.61
CA THR A 67 -16.35 7.20 -23.52
C THR A 67 -17.42 8.15 -22.99
N VAL A 68 -17.11 9.44 -22.97
CA VAL A 68 -18.02 10.49 -22.52
C VAL A 68 -18.07 11.63 -23.52
N ARG A 69 -19.15 12.40 -23.50
CA ARG A 69 -19.14 13.76 -24.05
C ARG A 69 -18.91 14.75 -22.93
N CYS A 70 -18.02 15.69 -23.19
CA CYS A 70 -17.65 16.71 -22.23
C CYS A 70 -17.64 18.09 -22.89
N MET A 71 -17.80 19.12 -22.06
CA MET A 71 -17.75 20.52 -22.45
C MET A 71 -16.52 21.15 -21.79
N PRO A 72 -15.52 21.60 -22.57
CA PRO A 72 -14.32 22.22 -22.01
C PRO A 72 -14.67 23.49 -21.23
N ILE A 73 -14.05 23.65 -20.05
CA ILE A 73 -14.20 24.80 -19.16
C ILE A 73 -12.87 25.55 -19.10
N SER A 74 -12.89 26.85 -19.34
CA SER A 74 -11.71 27.72 -19.29
C SER A 74 -11.78 28.73 -18.14
N ALA A 75 -13.00 29.05 -17.67
CA ALA A 75 -13.26 29.92 -16.54
C ALA A 75 -14.44 29.40 -15.69
N ALA A 76 -14.49 29.79 -14.41
CA ALA A 76 -15.60 29.42 -13.53
C ALA A 76 -16.97 29.91 -14.04
N GLY A 77 -17.00 31.05 -14.72
CA GLY A 77 -18.22 31.58 -15.35
C GLY A 77 -18.80 30.69 -16.45
N ASP A 78 -17.95 29.89 -17.13
CA ASP A 78 -18.42 28.93 -18.13
C ASP A 78 -19.29 27.84 -17.49
N PHE A 79 -18.92 27.40 -16.27
CA PHE A 79 -19.66 26.36 -15.56
C PHE A 79 -21.04 26.84 -15.10
N SER A 80 -21.14 28.04 -14.52
CA SER A 80 -22.43 28.61 -14.10
C SER A 80 -23.39 28.84 -15.27
N ALA A 81 -22.88 29.00 -16.49
CA ALA A 81 -23.70 29.07 -17.70
C ALA A 81 -24.17 27.70 -18.22
N LEU A 82 -23.46 26.62 -17.86
CA LEU A 82 -23.69 25.27 -18.37
C LEU A 82 -24.59 24.41 -17.48
N MET A 83 -24.53 24.61 -16.16
CA MET A 83 -25.25 23.81 -15.18
C MET A 83 -26.00 24.72 -14.20
N ASP A 84 -27.31 24.52 -14.12
CA ASP A 84 -28.13 25.20 -13.12
C ASP A 84 -27.97 24.56 -11.73
N GLU A 85 -28.42 25.27 -10.69
CA GLU A 85 -28.28 24.84 -9.31
C GLU A 85 -29.07 23.56 -9.01
N ASP A 86 -30.21 23.34 -9.68
CA ASP A 86 -31.08 22.18 -9.48
C ASP A 86 -30.45 20.89 -10.02
N GLU A 87 -29.84 20.92 -11.20
CA GLU A 87 -29.08 19.80 -11.77
C GLU A 87 -27.78 19.59 -10.99
N ALA A 88 -27.11 20.66 -10.57
CA ALA A 88 -25.92 20.55 -9.72
C ALA A 88 -26.22 19.84 -8.39
N ALA A 89 -27.38 20.10 -7.78
CA ALA A 89 -27.82 19.46 -6.55
C ALA A 89 -28.12 17.96 -6.70
N LYS A 90 -28.36 17.46 -7.92
CA LYS A 90 -28.55 16.03 -8.20
C LYS A 90 -27.24 15.26 -8.29
N VAL A 91 -26.13 15.93 -8.54
CA VAL A 91 -24.82 15.29 -8.69
C VAL A 91 -24.34 14.79 -7.32
N PRO A 92 -24.18 13.46 -7.13
CA PRO A 92 -23.79 12.95 -5.83
C PRO A 92 -22.35 13.35 -5.50
N PRO A 93 -22.00 13.52 -4.21
CA PRO A 93 -20.62 13.71 -3.77
C PRO A 93 -19.66 12.66 -4.36
N VAL A 94 -18.45 13.05 -4.74
CA VAL A 94 -17.42 12.15 -5.28
C VAL A 94 -17.11 11.03 -4.30
N THR A 95 -17.01 11.39 -3.02
CA THR A 95 -16.77 10.45 -1.92
C THR A 95 -17.89 9.40 -1.80
N ALA A 96 -19.14 9.75 -2.12
CA ALA A 96 -20.25 8.82 -2.15
C ALA A 96 -20.17 7.92 -3.39
N ALA A 97 -19.89 8.49 -4.57
CA ALA A 97 -19.74 7.74 -5.80
C ALA A 97 -18.63 6.68 -5.72
N LEU A 98 -17.47 7.01 -5.13
CA LEU A 98 -16.35 6.07 -4.96
C LEU A 98 -16.67 4.89 -4.03
N ARG A 99 -17.61 5.05 -3.09
CA ARG A 99 -18.03 4.01 -2.11
C ARG A 99 -18.89 2.92 -2.72
N VAL A 100 -19.50 3.15 -3.87
CA VAL A 100 -20.45 2.20 -4.46
C VAL A 100 -19.71 0.94 -4.90
N PRO A 101 -20.01 -0.24 -4.32
CA PRO A 101 -19.37 -1.48 -4.70
C PRO A 101 -19.90 -1.96 -6.06
N SER A 102 -19.09 -2.68 -6.82
CA SER A 102 -19.47 -3.10 -8.18
C SER A 102 -20.74 -3.94 -8.24
N ILE A 103 -21.05 -4.70 -7.17
CA ILE A 103 -22.28 -5.50 -7.07
C ILE A 103 -23.57 -4.66 -7.10
N VAL A 104 -23.52 -3.37 -6.75
CA VAL A 104 -24.67 -2.46 -6.85
C VAL A 104 -24.99 -2.21 -8.31
N TYR A 105 -23.99 -1.91 -9.14
CA TYR A 105 -24.17 -1.70 -10.58
C TYR A 105 -24.64 -2.96 -11.33
N VAL A 106 -24.36 -4.14 -10.78
CA VAL A 106 -24.80 -5.43 -11.34
C VAL A 106 -26.28 -5.71 -11.01
N ASN A 107 -26.83 -5.10 -9.96
CA ASN A 107 -28.18 -5.35 -9.47
C ASN A 107 -29.03 -4.08 -9.43
N MET A 108 -28.78 -3.12 -10.34
CA MET A 108 -29.62 -1.93 -10.45
C MET A 108 -31.05 -2.34 -10.82
N GLU A 109 -32.06 -1.62 -10.33
CA GLU A 109 -33.46 -1.86 -10.73
C GLU A 109 -33.86 -0.95 -11.90
N GLU A 110 -33.19 0.20 -12.03
CA GLU A 110 -33.44 1.23 -13.03
C GLU A 110 -32.20 1.43 -13.91
N PRO A 111 -32.38 1.85 -15.19
CA PRO A 111 -31.25 2.20 -16.03
C PRO A 111 -30.49 3.40 -15.45
N PRO A 112 -29.16 3.44 -15.59
CA PRO A 112 -28.37 4.55 -15.10
C PRO A 112 -28.73 5.83 -15.85
N GLN A 113 -28.69 6.97 -15.16
CA GLN A 113 -28.73 8.26 -15.82
C GLN A 113 -27.51 8.36 -16.75
N CYS A 114 -27.73 8.59 -18.05
CA CYS A 114 -26.66 8.69 -19.04
C CYS A 114 -26.38 10.13 -19.49
N CYS A 115 -27.27 11.08 -19.19
CA CYS A 115 -27.14 12.47 -19.57
C CYS A 115 -27.62 13.41 -18.46
N ILE A 116 -27.06 14.62 -18.44
CA ILE A 116 -27.59 15.74 -17.66
C ILE A 116 -28.20 16.74 -18.61
N LYS A 117 -29.31 17.35 -18.18
CA LYS A 117 -29.92 18.47 -18.88
C LYS A 117 -29.01 19.68 -18.70
N CYS A 118 -28.07 19.88 -19.61
CA CYS A 118 -27.32 21.14 -19.67
C CYS A 118 -28.27 22.23 -20.17
N ALA A 119 -28.25 23.39 -19.54
CA ALA A 119 -29.03 24.57 -19.94
C ALA A 119 -28.44 25.18 -21.22
N VAL A 120 -28.40 24.43 -22.32
CA VAL A 120 -27.88 24.92 -23.60
C VAL A 120 -28.97 25.72 -24.31
N GLY A 121 -29.31 26.87 -23.72
CA GLY A 121 -29.97 27.95 -24.42
C GLY A 121 -28.94 28.72 -25.23
N ASN A 122 -28.82 28.41 -26.53
CA ASN A 122 -28.13 29.21 -27.55
C ASN A 122 -26.58 29.31 -27.58
N ALA A 123 -25.80 28.74 -26.66
CA ALA A 123 -24.34 28.79 -26.76
C ALA A 123 -23.77 27.68 -27.66
N ASN A 124 -23.04 28.05 -28.72
CA ASN A 124 -22.29 27.19 -29.66
C ASN A 124 -21.13 26.39 -29.02
N LEU A 125 -21.23 26.02 -27.75
CA LEU A 125 -20.18 25.24 -27.08
C LEU A 125 -20.16 23.83 -27.68
N LYS A 126 -19.14 23.57 -28.48
CA LYS A 126 -18.94 22.30 -29.15
C LYS A 126 -18.66 21.24 -28.09
N GLN A 127 -19.60 20.29 -27.95
CA GLN A 127 -19.34 19.08 -27.19
C GLN A 127 -18.16 18.32 -27.78
N GLN A 128 -17.34 17.78 -26.90
CA GLN A 128 -16.14 17.08 -27.25
C GLN A 128 -16.22 15.64 -26.77
N LEU A 129 -16.01 14.70 -27.68
CA LEU A 129 -15.90 13.28 -27.32
C LEU A 129 -14.56 13.07 -26.62
N PHE A 130 -14.59 12.40 -25.47
CA PHE A 130 -13.40 12.02 -24.72
C PHE A 130 -13.45 10.53 -24.38
N GLN A 131 -12.38 9.81 -24.71
CA GLN A 131 -12.23 8.38 -24.46
C GLN A 131 -11.09 8.12 -23.47
N LEU A 132 -11.38 7.32 -22.44
CA LEU A 132 -10.38 6.88 -21.47
C LEU A 132 -9.32 6.00 -22.16
N THR A 133 -8.06 6.40 -22.07
CA THR A 133 -6.92 5.58 -22.51
C THR A 133 -6.52 4.59 -21.43
N GLY A 134 -5.85 3.51 -21.84
CA GLY A 134 -5.33 2.51 -20.91
C GLY A 134 -6.27 1.35 -20.62
N ILE A 135 -7.58 1.55 -20.82
CA ILE A 135 -8.61 0.57 -20.51
C ILE A 135 -9.55 0.32 -21.69
N GLU A 136 -10.14 -0.88 -21.68
CA GLU A 136 -11.31 -1.27 -22.43
C GLU A 136 -12.43 -1.56 -21.43
N ALA A 137 -13.67 -1.30 -21.84
CA ALA A 137 -14.85 -1.56 -21.04
C ALA A 137 -15.84 -2.36 -21.89
N PRO A 138 -16.71 -3.17 -21.28
CA PRO A 138 -17.75 -3.86 -22.04
C PRO A 138 -18.63 -2.84 -22.75
N ARG A 139 -18.91 -3.09 -24.02
CA ARG A 139 -19.75 -2.22 -24.85
C ARG A 139 -21.19 -2.24 -24.38
N VAL A 140 -21.80 -1.07 -24.34
CA VAL A 140 -23.24 -0.86 -24.13
C VAL A 140 -23.84 -0.26 -25.39
N ASP A 141 -25.07 -0.65 -25.73
CA ASP A 141 -25.83 0.01 -26.78
C ASP A 141 -26.97 0.78 -26.13
N PHE A 142 -26.87 2.12 -26.13
CA PHE A 142 -27.90 3.01 -25.58
C PHE A 142 -28.98 3.39 -26.60
N ASN A 143 -29.05 2.74 -27.78
CA ASN A 143 -30.01 3.08 -28.83
C ASN A 143 -31.43 3.35 -28.28
N GLU A 144 -31.80 4.63 -28.24
CA GLU A 144 -33.03 5.14 -27.65
C GLU A 144 -34.29 4.51 -28.28
N ALA A 145 -34.19 4.07 -29.54
CA ALA A 145 -35.28 3.39 -30.25
C ALA A 145 -35.77 2.12 -29.54
N HIS A 146 -34.91 1.44 -28.77
CA HIS A 146 -35.30 0.27 -27.99
C HIS A 146 -35.87 0.61 -26.60
N LEU A 147 -35.52 1.79 -26.05
CA LEU A 147 -36.04 2.26 -24.76
C LEU A 147 -37.38 2.99 -24.91
N ALA A 148 -37.65 3.58 -26.08
CA ALA A 148 -38.84 4.37 -26.35
C ALA A 148 -40.10 3.55 -26.71
N ASP A 149 -40.00 2.22 -26.86
CA ASP A 149 -41.17 1.35 -27.08
C ASP A 149 -41.59 0.61 -25.79
N PRO A 150 -42.44 1.24 -24.95
CA PRO A 150 -42.94 0.64 -23.71
C PRO A 150 -43.78 -0.63 -23.94
N SER A 151 -44.22 -0.92 -25.17
CA SER A 151 -45.04 -2.09 -25.48
C SER A 151 -44.24 -3.39 -25.65
N SER A 152 -42.92 -3.29 -25.88
CA SER A 152 -42.02 -4.44 -26.00
C SER A 152 -41.38 -4.88 -24.66
N CYS A 153 -41.53 -4.07 -23.61
CA CYS A 153 -40.97 -4.33 -22.28
C CYS A 153 -41.99 -5.00 -21.37
N SER A 154 -41.91 -6.34 -21.25
CA SER A 154 -42.63 -7.08 -20.24
C SER A 154 -42.37 -6.48 -18.85
N LEU A 155 -43.43 -6.06 -18.15
CA LEU A 155 -43.54 -5.34 -16.86
C LEU A 155 -42.83 -5.96 -15.63
N LEU A 156 -41.88 -6.87 -15.83
CA LEU A 156 -41.16 -7.61 -14.77
C LEU A 156 -39.69 -7.83 -15.10
N ARG A 157 -39.06 -6.96 -15.91
CA ARG A 157 -37.60 -6.95 -16.05
C ARG A 157 -36.97 -6.25 -14.85
N VAL A 158 -36.93 -6.95 -13.72
CA VAL A 158 -35.91 -6.65 -12.72
C VAL A 158 -34.57 -6.93 -13.40
N TYR A 159 -33.69 -5.94 -13.49
CA TYR A 159 -32.30 -6.04 -13.98
C TYR A 159 -31.47 -6.93 -13.03
N ARG A 160 -31.87 -8.18 -12.86
CA ARG A 160 -31.05 -9.22 -12.24
C ARG A 160 -30.05 -9.69 -13.29
N SER A 161 -28.81 -9.88 -12.84
CA SER A 161 -27.59 -10.39 -13.50
C SER A 161 -27.65 -11.36 -14.70
N GLN A 162 -28.82 -11.83 -15.15
CA GLN A 162 -29.01 -12.72 -16.30
C GLN A 162 -29.59 -12.03 -17.55
N HIS A 163 -30.10 -10.80 -17.44
CA HIS A 163 -30.52 -10.06 -18.62
C HIS A 163 -29.34 -9.33 -19.22
N MET A 164 -28.59 -10.08 -20.04
CA MET A 164 -27.76 -9.48 -21.08
C MET A 164 -28.66 -8.60 -21.93
N ASP A 165 -28.27 -7.35 -22.17
CA ASP A 165 -28.70 -6.65 -23.37
C ASP A 165 -28.50 -7.62 -24.53
N LEU A 166 -29.57 -7.97 -25.25
CA LEU A 166 -29.53 -9.03 -26.27
C LEU A 166 -28.47 -8.78 -27.36
N GLN A 167 -27.95 -7.54 -27.44
CA GLN A 167 -26.87 -7.14 -28.35
C GLN A 167 -25.64 -6.51 -27.67
N ALA A 168 -25.66 -6.23 -26.36
CA ALA A 168 -24.52 -5.61 -25.68
C ALA A 168 -23.64 -6.64 -24.97
N GLU A 169 -22.43 -6.22 -24.64
CA GLU A 169 -21.47 -7.08 -23.95
C GLU A 169 -21.87 -7.24 -22.48
N PRO A 170 -21.62 -8.42 -21.87
CA PRO A 170 -21.87 -8.62 -20.44
C PRO A 170 -21.24 -7.51 -19.59
N MET A 171 -22.04 -6.94 -18.67
CA MET A 171 -21.65 -5.82 -17.79
C MET A 171 -21.50 -4.45 -18.47
N GLY A 172 -21.91 -4.28 -19.75
CA GLY A 172 -21.85 -2.99 -20.45
C GLY A 172 -22.61 -1.88 -19.72
N THR A 173 -23.87 -2.14 -19.37
CA THR A 173 -24.72 -1.20 -18.60
C THR A 173 -24.11 -0.89 -17.23
N ALA A 174 -23.59 -1.89 -16.53
CA ALA A 174 -22.95 -1.72 -15.21
C ALA A 174 -21.68 -0.86 -15.31
N SER A 175 -20.90 -1.03 -16.37
CA SER A 175 -19.72 -0.20 -16.64
C SER A 175 -20.11 1.24 -16.91
N ALA A 176 -21.09 1.48 -17.77
CA ALA A 176 -21.56 2.83 -18.08
C ALA A 176 -22.21 3.50 -16.86
N ALA A 177 -22.96 2.76 -16.05
CA ALA A 177 -23.51 3.23 -14.78
C ALA A 177 -22.43 3.64 -13.79
N SER A 178 -21.41 2.80 -13.61
CA SER A 178 -20.27 3.13 -12.76
C SER A 178 -19.53 4.38 -13.25
N LEU A 179 -19.35 4.53 -14.56
CA LEU A 179 -18.74 5.74 -15.12
C LEU A 179 -19.63 6.96 -14.88
N SER A 180 -20.95 6.85 -15.12
CA SER A 180 -21.93 7.90 -14.86
C SER A 180 -21.86 8.39 -13.41
N ASP A 181 -21.99 7.45 -12.46
CA ASP A 181 -21.91 7.74 -11.04
C ASP A 181 -20.62 8.47 -10.66
N LEU A 182 -19.51 8.17 -11.33
CA LEU A 182 -18.21 8.78 -11.05
C LEU A 182 -18.04 10.18 -11.63
N VAL A 183 -18.56 10.45 -12.84
CA VAL A 183 -18.15 11.65 -13.59
C VAL A 183 -19.29 12.49 -14.14
N LEU A 184 -20.49 11.94 -14.33
CA LEU A 184 -21.60 12.69 -14.91
C LEU A 184 -21.93 13.92 -14.04
N GLY A 185 -21.98 15.10 -14.65
CA GLY A 185 -22.26 16.37 -13.98
C GLY A 185 -21.10 16.98 -13.23
N ARG A 186 -19.91 16.40 -13.34
CA ARG A 186 -18.73 16.85 -12.61
C ARG A 186 -17.75 17.54 -13.54
N VAL A 187 -17.06 18.52 -12.98
CA VAL A 187 -15.87 19.11 -13.61
C VAL A 187 -14.68 18.21 -13.32
N VAL A 188 -14.16 17.58 -14.37
CA VAL A 188 -13.01 16.67 -14.31
C VAL A 188 -11.78 17.33 -14.93
N LEU A 189 -10.60 16.84 -14.55
CA LEU A 189 -9.33 17.23 -15.16
C LEU A 189 -8.94 16.18 -16.20
N LEU A 190 -8.94 16.56 -17.48
CA LEU A 190 -8.57 15.71 -18.60
C LEU A 190 -7.07 15.89 -18.89
N GLN A 191 -6.31 14.80 -18.86
CA GLN A 191 -4.97 14.73 -19.42
C GLN A 191 -5.08 14.16 -20.84
N ILE A 192 -5.04 15.02 -21.86
CA ILE A 192 -5.20 14.64 -23.26
C ILE A 192 -3.85 14.13 -23.79
N ASP A 193 -3.82 12.85 -24.16
CA ASP A 193 -2.63 12.17 -24.70
C ASP A 193 -2.57 12.25 -26.23
N SER A 194 -3.72 12.18 -26.89
CA SER A 194 -3.85 12.29 -28.35
C SER A 194 -5.23 12.80 -28.78
N VAL A 195 -5.31 13.31 -29.99
CA VAL A 195 -6.56 13.68 -30.67
C VAL A 195 -6.68 12.84 -31.94
N ASP A 196 -7.85 12.25 -32.18
CA ASP A 196 -8.09 11.44 -33.38
C ASP A 196 -8.45 12.32 -34.61
N GLY A 197 -8.62 11.67 -35.76
CA GLY A 197 -8.94 12.35 -37.03
C GLY A 197 -10.28 13.09 -37.02
N ASP A 198 -11.22 12.67 -36.18
CA ASP A 198 -12.54 13.28 -36.04
C ASP A 198 -12.55 14.38 -34.96
N GLY A 199 -11.37 14.65 -34.37
CA GLY A 199 -11.16 15.63 -33.31
C GLY A 199 -11.50 15.10 -31.92
N GLY A 200 -11.83 13.82 -31.75
CA GLY A 200 -12.05 13.14 -30.48
C GLY A 200 -10.80 13.12 -29.61
N TRP A 201 -10.97 13.29 -28.30
CA TRP A 201 -9.87 13.32 -27.34
C TRP A 201 -9.67 11.95 -26.72
N HIS A 202 -8.40 11.56 -26.56
CA HIS A 202 -8.01 10.31 -25.91
C HIS A 202 -7.05 10.64 -24.79
N GLY A 203 -7.33 10.17 -23.57
CA GLY A 203 -6.45 10.45 -22.45
C GLY A 203 -6.91 9.90 -21.11
N ARG A 204 -6.32 10.42 -20.05
CA ARG A 204 -6.70 10.07 -18.67
C ARG A 204 -7.69 11.09 -18.13
N MET A 205 -8.69 10.61 -17.40
CA MET A 205 -9.63 11.46 -16.68
C MET A 205 -9.32 11.41 -15.20
N LEU A 206 -8.97 12.57 -14.66
CA LEU A 206 -8.56 12.74 -13.28
C LEU A 206 -9.69 13.43 -12.53
N LEU A 207 -10.21 12.76 -11.51
CA LEU A 207 -11.33 13.21 -10.69
C LEU A 207 -10.80 13.70 -9.34
N PRO A 208 -10.78 15.02 -9.07
CA PRO A 208 -10.48 15.52 -7.74
C PRO A 208 -11.51 14.99 -6.72
N ALA A 209 -11.07 14.72 -5.49
CA ALA A 209 -11.95 14.28 -4.41
C ALA A 209 -13.08 15.27 -4.07
N VAL A 210 -12.93 16.50 -4.54
CA VAL A 210 -13.88 17.60 -4.42
C VAL A 210 -14.02 18.24 -5.81
N CYS A 211 -15.16 18.06 -6.46
CA CYS A 211 -15.35 18.54 -7.84
C CYS A 211 -15.74 20.01 -7.94
N ASN A 212 -16.59 20.46 -7.03
CA ASN A 212 -17.12 21.83 -6.98
C ASN A 212 -17.48 22.17 -5.52
N SER A 213 -17.15 23.37 -5.07
CA SER A 213 -17.55 23.88 -3.76
C SER A 213 -19.07 23.92 -3.52
N GLN A 214 -19.92 24.09 -4.54
CA GLN A 214 -21.38 24.07 -4.38
C GLN A 214 -21.91 22.68 -3.99
N VAL A 215 -21.36 21.62 -4.58
CA VAL A 215 -21.80 20.23 -4.31
C VAL A 215 -21.21 19.71 -3.00
N GLU A 216 -19.95 20.02 -2.74
CA GLU A 216 -19.17 19.38 -1.67
C GLU A 216 -18.91 20.27 -0.45
N GLY A 217 -19.06 21.59 -0.60
CA GLY A 217 -18.79 22.62 0.41
C GLY A 217 -17.37 23.19 0.37
N ASN A 218 -17.25 24.51 0.62
CA ASN A 218 -15.97 25.24 0.69
C ASN A 218 -14.97 24.63 1.68
N CYS A 219 -15.45 24.07 2.79
CA CYS A 219 -14.59 23.44 3.80
C CYS A 219 -13.85 22.21 3.27
N LYS A 220 -14.45 21.43 2.37
CA LYS A 220 -13.82 20.27 1.74
C LYS A 220 -12.80 20.69 0.70
N VAL A 221 -13.08 21.73 -0.09
CA VAL A 221 -12.10 22.31 -1.02
C VAL A 221 -10.87 22.81 -0.26
N ALA A 222 -11.07 23.56 0.82
CA ALA A 222 -9.97 24.03 1.67
C ALA A 222 -9.18 22.88 2.29
N LYS A 223 -9.85 21.80 2.74
CA LYS A 223 -9.19 20.57 3.20
C LYS A 223 -8.32 19.96 2.09
N LEU A 224 -8.85 19.87 0.86
CA LEU A 224 -8.14 19.32 -0.29
C LEU A 224 -6.86 20.13 -0.54
N TYR A 225 -6.96 21.45 -0.69
CA TYR A 225 -5.80 22.30 -0.96
C TYR A 225 -4.77 22.26 0.17
N ARG A 226 -5.19 22.23 1.43
CA ARG A 226 -4.28 22.10 2.58
C ARG A 226 -3.50 20.79 2.54
N LEU A 227 -4.17 19.68 2.22
CA LEU A 227 -3.52 18.37 2.08
C LEU A 227 -2.50 18.41 0.95
N LEU A 228 -2.90 18.92 -0.23
CA LEU A 228 -2.00 19.06 -1.37
C LEU A 228 -0.81 20.00 -1.08
N ALA A 229 -1.00 21.07 -0.32
CA ALA A 229 0.10 21.96 0.06
C ALA A 229 1.07 21.27 1.03
N SER A 230 0.54 20.68 2.12
CA SER A 230 1.32 20.01 3.16
C SER A 230 2.22 18.92 2.58
N ARG A 231 1.61 18.07 1.75
CA ARG A 231 2.29 16.94 1.15
C ARG A 231 3.33 17.46 0.11
N ALA A 232 3.06 18.53 -0.65
CA ALA A 232 4.02 19.09 -1.61
C ALA A 232 5.23 19.71 -0.90
N VAL A 233 5.01 20.40 0.23
CA VAL A 233 6.09 20.89 1.11
C VAL A 233 6.94 19.73 1.62
N ALA A 234 6.32 18.67 2.14
CA ALA A 234 7.05 17.53 2.68
C ALA A 234 7.97 16.89 1.62
N ARG A 235 7.48 16.76 0.38
CA ARG A 235 8.24 16.20 -0.73
C ARG A 235 9.41 17.09 -1.14
N GLU A 236 9.18 18.38 -1.32
CA GLU A 236 10.25 19.33 -1.65
C GLU A 236 11.31 19.38 -0.54
N ARG A 237 10.89 19.31 0.74
CA ARG A 237 11.83 19.22 1.87
C ARG A 237 12.68 17.96 1.82
N ALA A 238 12.08 16.83 1.46
CA ALA A 238 12.81 15.57 1.34
C ALA A 238 13.85 15.59 0.21
N LEU A 239 13.56 16.28 -0.89
CA LEU A 239 14.45 16.34 -2.07
C LEU A 239 15.53 17.42 -1.97
N HIS A 240 15.20 18.58 -1.39
CA HIS A 240 16.04 19.79 -1.49
C HIS A 240 16.35 20.45 -0.14
N GLY A 241 15.95 19.84 0.98
CA GLY A 241 16.11 20.43 2.31
C GLY A 241 15.08 21.51 2.62
N PRO A 242 15.26 22.31 3.69
CA PRO A 242 14.27 23.30 4.11
C PRO A 242 13.94 24.31 3.01
N LEU A 243 12.65 24.56 2.80
CA LEU A 243 12.16 25.58 1.88
C LEU A 243 12.28 26.95 2.55
N GLU A 244 13.40 27.63 2.33
CA GLU A 244 13.57 29.04 2.71
C GLU A 244 12.76 29.91 1.74
N ASN A 245 12.00 30.88 2.26
CA ASN A 245 11.31 31.91 1.50
C ASN A 245 10.15 31.43 0.59
N LEU A 246 9.31 30.52 1.06
CA LEU A 246 7.98 30.40 0.45
C LEU A 246 7.23 31.73 0.71
N PRO A 247 6.69 32.40 -0.32
CA PRO A 247 5.91 33.61 -0.09
C PRO A 247 4.77 33.29 0.86
N GLU A 248 4.50 34.18 1.82
CA GLU A 248 3.30 34.12 2.65
C GLU A 248 2.09 34.29 1.73
N SER A 249 1.59 33.20 1.17
CA SER A 249 0.49 33.24 0.22
C SER A 249 -0.83 33.47 0.95
N GLU A 250 -1.73 34.22 0.32
CA GLU A 250 -3.04 34.61 0.86
C GLU A 250 -4.06 33.46 1.01
N GLY A 251 -3.70 32.20 0.72
CA GLY A 251 -4.59 31.05 0.92
C GLY A 251 -3.95 29.68 0.66
N GLU A 252 -4.69 28.61 0.97
CA GLU A 252 -4.19 27.22 0.82
C GLU A 252 -3.88 26.87 -0.65
N TRP A 253 -4.69 27.32 -1.61
CA TRP A 253 -4.40 27.16 -3.04
C TRP A 253 -3.14 27.92 -3.46
N GLY A 254 -2.96 29.15 -2.98
CA GLY A 254 -1.77 29.94 -3.25
C GLY A 254 -0.48 29.22 -2.81
N ARG A 255 -0.53 28.46 -1.71
CA ARG A 255 0.57 27.59 -1.29
C ARG A 255 0.81 26.46 -2.29
N VAL A 256 -0.24 25.73 -2.70
CA VAL A 256 -0.14 24.66 -3.70
C VAL A 256 0.49 25.18 -4.98
N GLU A 257 0.01 26.31 -5.49
CA GLU A 257 0.49 26.96 -6.71
C GLU A 257 1.96 27.39 -6.59
N ALA A 258 2.34 28.05 -5.49
CA ALA A 258 3.71 28.52 -5.27
C ALA A 258 4.71 27.34 -5.23
N ILE A 259 4.38 26.28 -4.49
CA ILE A 259 5.23 25.09 -4.38
C ILE A 259 5.29 24.34 -5.72
N SER A 260 4.15 24.18 -6.38
CA SER A 260 4.08 23.52 -7.68
C SER A 260 4.89 24.24 -8.74
N ARG A 261 4.82 25.57 -8.80
CA ARG A 261 5.66 26.40 -9.69
C ARG A 261 7.14 26.24 -9.37
N LEU A 262 7.51 26.13 -8.10
CA LEU A 262 8.89 25.87 -7.69
C LEU A 262 9.37 24.50 -8.18
N ILE A 263 8.57 23.44 -7.98
CA ILE A 263 8.84 22.08 -8.45
C ILE A 263 9.04 22.07 -9.97
N MET A 264 8.09 22.66 -10.71
CA MET A 264 8.14 22.70 -12.17
C MET A 264 9.34 23.54 -12.66
N LYS A 265 9.65 24.67 -12.03
CA LYS A 265 10.83 25.49 -12.37
C LYS A 265 12.14 24.71 -12.18
N ARG A 266 12.24 23.88 -11.14
CA ARG A 266 13.43 23.08 -10.85
C ARG A 266 13.58 21.86 -11.76
N ARG A 267 12.47 21.22 -12.14
CA ARG A 267 12.46 19.89 -12.78
C ARG A 267 11.90 19.86 -14.20
N GLY A 268 11.48 21.01 -14.74
CA GLY A 268 10.86 21.13 -16.06
C GLY A 268 9.65 20.22 -16.20
N ALA A 269 9.56 19.50 -17.32
CA ALA A 269 8.46 18.56 -17.61
C ALA A 269 8.31 17.46 -16.54
N LYS A 270 9.40 17.00 -15.92
CA LYS A 270 9.36 15.99 -14.86
C LYS A 270 8.61 16.50 -13.63
N GLY A 271 8.66 17.81 -13.37
CA GLY A 271 7.95 18.43 -12.25
C GLY A 271 6.43 18.30 -12.34
N VAL A 272 5.85 18.31 -13.55
CA VAL A 272 4.41 18.07 -13.76
C VAL A 272 4.04 16.65 -13.33
N GLU A 273 4.84 15.66 -13.73
CA GLU A 273 4.63 14.27 -13.34
C GLU A 273 4.81 14.06 -11.83
N ASP A 274 5.79 14.73 -11.21
CA ASP A 274 5.96 14.68 -9.76
C ASP A 274 4.74 15.23 -9.02
N ILE A 275 4.17 16.34 -9.50
CA ILE A 275 2.97 16.96 -8.94
C ILE A 275 1.74 16.05 -9.10
N LEU A 276 1.59 15.38 -10.24
CA LEU A 276 0.49 14.44 -10.42
C LEU A 276 0.66 13.19 -9.57
N THR A 277 1.85 12.58 -9.56
CA THR A 277 2.19 11.44 -8.68
C THR A 277 1.86 11.76 -7.23
N PHE A 278 2.20 12.99 -6.84
CA PHE A 278 1.92 13.55 -5.55
C PHE A 278 0.40 13.67 -5.25
N PHE A 279 -0.38 14.23 -6.18
CA PHE A 279 -1.83 14.33 -6.03
C PHE A 279 -2.50 12.95 -5.97
N PHE A 280 -2.04 12.00 -6.78
CA PHE A 280 -2.51 10.61 -6.75
C PHE A 280 -2.16 9.89 -5.45
N GLY A 281 -1.06 10.24 -4.79
CA GLY A 281 -0.62 9.64 -3.53
C GLY A 281 -1.15 10.33 -2.27
N THR A 282 -1.84 11.46 -2.40
CA THR A 282 -2.39 12.19 -1.25
C THR A 282 -3.77 11.64 -0.90
N ILE A 283 -3.96 11.13 0.32
CA ILE A 283 -5.26 10.63 0.77
C ILE A 283 -6.12 11.81 1.23
N PHE A 284 -7.34 11.94 0.71
CA PHE A 284 -8.30 12.98 1.08
C PHE A 284 -9.30 12.55 2.15
N ASP A 285 -9.88 11.36 1.96
CA ASP A 285 -10.80 10.74 2.91
C ASP A 285 -10.40 9.28 3.15
N SER A 286 -9.95 9.07 4.40
CA SER A 286 -9.50 7.83 4.97
C SER A 286 -10.61 6.84 5.32
N SER A 287 -11.82 7.36 5.53
CA SER A 287 -12.96 6.60 6.06
C SER A 287 -13.55 5.63 5.03
N VAL A 288 -13.07 5.70 3.79
CA VAL A 288 -13.53 4.92 2.64
C VAL A 288 -12.59 3.76 2.35
N CYS A 289 -13.12 2.63 1.90
CA CYS A 289 -12.32 1.52 1.39
C CYS A 289 -12.74 1.21 -0.07
N PRO A 290 -11.89 1.50 -1.07
CA PRO A 290 -10.53 2.03 -0.95
C PRO A 290 -10.53 3.51 -0.50
N PRO A 291 -9.44 4.00 0.11
CA PRO A 291 -9.32 5.42 0.50
C PRO A 291 -9.55 6.34 -0.70
N THR A 292 -10.25 7.45 -0.47
CA THR A 292 -10.44 8.48 -1.49
C THR A 292 -9.13 9.26 -1.62
N MET A 293 -8.48 9.15 -2.77
CA MET A 293 -7.31 9.97 -3.09
C MET A 293 -7.73 11.39 -3.47
N ALA A 294 -6.89 12.38 -3.19
CA ALA A 294 -7.10 13.79 -3.49
C ALA A 294 -7.39 14.03 -4.97
N VAL A 295 -6.73 13.25 -5.83
CA VAL A 295 -7.09 13.10 -7.24
C VAL A 295 -7.10 11.61 -7.55
N THR A 296 -8.17 11.14 -8.16
CA THR A 296 -8.37 9.74 -8.51
C THR A 296 -8.41 9.58 -10.03
N ASP A 297 -7.68 8.62 -10.57
CA ASP A 297 -7.80 8.26 -11.98
C ASP A 297 -9.05 7.39 -12.17
N VAL A 298 -9.98 7.85 -13.01
CA VAL A 298 -11.25 7.17 -13.27
C VAL A 298 -11.00 5.76 -13.83
N ALA A 299 -9.98 5.58 -14.68
CA ALA A 299 -9.64 4.29 -15.24
C ALA A 299 -9.22 3.28 -14.15
N HIS A 300 -8.49 3.72 -13.12
CA HIS A 300 -8.10 2.86 -12.00
C HIS A 300 -9.32 2.39 -11.20
N VAL A 301 -10.31 3.27 -10.99
CA VAL A 301 -11.55 2.91 -10.29
C VAL A 301 -12.34 1.88 -11.08
N MET A 302 -12.44 2.07 -12.40
CA MET A 302 -13.12 1.13 -13.29
C MET A 302 -12.45 -0.26 -13.29
N LEU A 303 -11.11 -0.31 -13.33
CA LEU A 303 -10.34 -1.55 -13.18
C LEU A 303 -10.55 -2.20 -11.81
N PHE A 304 -10.48 -1.42 -10.73
CA PHE A 304 -10.64 -1.91 -9.35
C PHE A 304 -12.02 -2.51 -9.08
N ARG A 305 -13.06 -1.94 -9.71
CA ARG A 305 -14.43 -2.45 -9.70
C ARG A 305 -14.60 -3.71 -10.55
N GLY A 306 -13.63 -4.03 -11.39
CA GLY A 306 -13.71 -5.08 -12.40
C GLY A 306 -14.72 -4.74 -13.49
N LEU A 307 -14.97 -3.46 -13.77
CA LEU A 307 -15.90 -3.02 -14.83
C LEU A 307 -15.16 -2.60 -16.10
N ALA A 308 -13.83 -2.64 -16.08
CA ALA A 308 -12.96 -2.46 -17.22
C ALA A 308 -11.77 -3.43 -17.11
N TRP A 309 -11.00 -3.56 -18.19
CA TRP A 309 -9.72 -4.29 -18.22
C TRP A 309 -8.68 -3.45 -18.99
N VAL A 310 -7.39 -3.72 -18.79
CA VAL A 310 -6.34 -2.98 -19.51
C VAL A 310 -6.41 -3.28 -21.01
N GLY A 311 -6.34 -2.26 -21.86
CA GLY A 311 -6.41 -2.42 -23.31
C GLY A 311 -5.19 -3.13 -23.90
N ALA A 312 -5.38 -3.95 -24.94
CA ALA A 312 -4.28 -4.62 -25.63
C ALA A 312 -3.37 -3.62 -26.35
N GLU A 313 -3.94 -2.59 -26.96
CA GLU A 313 -3.20 -1.54 -27.64
C GLU A 313 -2.33 -0.71 -26.70
N THR A 314 -2.80 -0.47 -25.47
CA THR A 314 -2.06 0.24 -24.42
C THR A 314 -0.70 -0.41 -24.20
N LEU A 315 -0.69 -1.75 -24.12
CA LEU A 315 0.50 -2.54 -23.87
C LEU A 315 1.51 -2.53 -25.03
N CYS A 316 1.07 -2.23 -26.26
CA CYS A 316 1.92 -2.25 -27.45
C CYS A 316 2.54 -0.89 -27.79
N LYS A 317 1.92 0.23 -27.35
CA LYS A 317 2.29 1.60 -27.78
C LYS A 317 3.18 2.35 -26.78
N SER A 318 3.65 1.72 -25.70
CA SER A 318 4.40 2.40 -24.63
C SER A 318 5.93 2.22 -24.70
N SER A 319 6.59 3.04 -25.50
CA SER A 319 8.07 3.09 -25.54
C SER A 319 8.72 4.03 -24.50
N LYS A 320 7.93 4.68 -23.63
CA LYS A 320 8.44 5.62 -22.61
C LYS A 320 8.36 5.04 -21.20
N GLU A 321 9.45 5.15 -20.44
CA GLU A 321 9.61 4.60 -19.07
C GLU A 321 8.47 5.00 -18.10
N ASN A 322 7.90 6.20 -18.22
CA ASN A 322 6.82 6.63 -17.31
C ASN A 322 5.48 5.92 -17.58
N ARG A 323 5.21 5.54 -18.83
CA ARG A 323 4.00 4.75 -19.16
C ARG A 323 4.06 3.36 -18.54
N VAL A 324 5.27 2.82 -18.42
CA VAL A 324 5.50 1.48 -17.87
C VAL A 324 5.05 1.36 -16.41
N GLN A 325 5.19 2.41 -15.60
CA GLN A 325 4.78 2.37 -14.20
C GLN A 325 3.25 2.45 -14.04
N SER A 326 2.61 3.36 -14.79
CA SER A 326 1.15 3.47 -14.81
C SER A 326 0.50 2.18 -15.33
N GLU A 327 1.05 1.57 -16.38
CA GLU A 327 0.58 0.29 -16.91
C GLU A 327 0.69 -0.86 -15.91
N GLN A 328 1.82 -0.97 -15.20
CA GLN A 328 1.98 -1.99 -14.15
C GLN A 328 0.97 -1.81 -13.03
N HIS A 329 0.73 -0.56 -12.61
CA HIS A 329 -0.28 -0.27 -11.61
C HIS A 329 -1.67 -0.66 -12.10
N MET A 330 -2.06 -0.29 -13.33
CA MET A 330 -3.33 -0.70 -13.91
C MET A 330 -3.48 -2.23 -13.98
N LEU A 331 -2.45 -2.96 -14.41
CA LEU A 331 -2.44 -4.42 -14.44
C LEU A 331 -2.57 -5.03 -13.04
N ALA A 332 -1.89 -4.46 -12.04
CA ALA A 332 -2.00 -4.90 -10.66
C ALA A 332 -3.38 -4.64 -10.05
N VAL A 333 -4.00 -3.50 -10.39
CA VAL A 333 -5.38 -3.18 -9.99
C VAL A 333 -6.37 -4.15 -10.63
N GLU A 334 -6.19 -4.46 -11.93
CA GLU A 334 -6.96 -5.47 -12.65
C GLU A 334 -6.79 -6.86 -12.02
N GLU A 335 -5.56 -7.29 -11.76
CA GLU A 335 -5.23 -8.57 -11.10
C GLU A 335 -5.86 -8.67 -9.70
N GLY A 336 -5.88 -7.55 -8.96
CA GLY A 336 -6.60 -7.45 -7.69
C GLY A 336 -8.10 -7.66 -7.84
N ALA A 337 -8.72 -7.06 -8.86
CA ALA A 337 -10.13 -7.26 -9.17
C ALA A 337 -10.44 -8.70 -9.63
N GLU A 338 -9.55 -9.32 -10.42
CA GLU A 338 -9.63 -10.73 -10.82
C GLU A 338 -9.58 -11.66 -9.60
N THR A 339 -8.57 -11.47 -8.75
CA THR A 339 -8.36 -12.27 -7.53
C THR A 339 -9.56 -12.20 -6.59
N GLN A 340 -10.22 -11.04 -6.53
CA GLN A 340 -11.42 -10.83 -5.72
C GLN A 340 -12.71 -11.18 -6.46
N SER A 341 -12.64 -11.69 -7.70
CA SER A 341 -13.80 -12.03 -8.54
C SER A 341 -14.81 -10.88 -8.61
N ARG A 342 -14.36 -9.67 -8.96
CA ARG A 342 -15.22 -8.47 -9.08
C ARG A 342 -15.66 -8.21 -10.51
N GLY A 343 -16.88 -7.68 -10.69
CA GLY A 343 -17.39 -7.23 -11.99
C GLY A 343 -17.30 -8.31 -13.08
N VAL A 344 -16.68 -8.01 -14.22
CA VAL A 344 -16.45 -8.95 -15.34
C VAL A 344 -15.73 -10.22 -14.90
N TRP A 345 -14.85 -10.14 -13.90
CA TRP A 345 -14.10 -11.30 -13.37
C TRP A 345 -14.94 -12.22 -12.50
N SER A 346 -16.16 -11.80 -12.13
CA SER A 346 -17.14 -12.63 -11.43
C SER A 346 -18.01 -13.45 -12.36
N LEU A 347 -17.97 -13.16 -13.68
CA LEU A 347 -18.86 -13.76 -14.66
C LEU A 347 -18.61 -15.28 -14.81
N PRO A 348 -19.69 -16.05 -15.08
CA PRO A 348 -19.57 -17.40 -15.62
C PRO A 348 -18.68 -17.42 -16.87
N PHE A 349 -17.98 -18.53 -17.07
CA PHE A 349 -16.97 -18.65 -18.13
C PHE A 349 -17.54 -18.43 -19.54
N ASP A 350 -18.73 -18.95 -19.82
CA ASP A 350 -19.47 -18.81 -21.08
C ASP A 350 -19.87 -17.35 -21.40
N LEU A 351 -20.09 -16.53 -20.36
CA LEU A 351 -20.33 -15.10 -20.54
C LEU A 351 -19.01 -14.33 -20.69
N PHE A 352 -17.99 -14.71 -19.92
CA PHE A 352 -16.67 -14.09 -20.01
C PHE A 352 -16.03 -14.29 -21.40
N GLU A 353 -16.21 -15.45 -22.04
CA GLU A 353 -15.72 -15.71 -23.41
C GLU A 353 -16.34 -14.81 -24.49
N LYS A 354 -17.49 -14.19 -24.22
CA LYS A 354 -18.12 -13.24 -25.15
C LYS A 354 -17.47 -11.87 -25.13
N LEU A 355 -16.69 -11.56 -24.09
CA LEU A 355 -15.99 -10.29 -23.99
C LEU A 355 -14.73 -10.31 -24.86
N PRO A 356 -14.36 -9.20 -25.52
CA PRO A 356 -13.12 -9.08 -26.29
C PRO A 356 -11.89 -8.91 -25.39
N VAL A 357 -11.85 -9.63 -24.26
CA VAL A 357 -10.71 -9.66 -23.35
C VAL A 357 -9.65 -10.56 -23.97
N ALA A 358 -8.75 -9.96 -24.77
CA ALA A 358 -7.72 -10.63 -25.55
C ALA A 358 -7.04 -11.78 -24.78
N ASN A 359 -7.42 -13.04 -25.07
CA ASN A 359 -6.94 -14.31 -24.51
C ASN A 359 -5.99 -14.21 -23.28
N ARG A 360 -6.46 -13.56 -22.21
CA ARG A 360 -5.64 -13.14 -21.06
C ARG A 360 -5.50 -14.21 -19.99
N ARG A 361 -5.99 -15.44 -20.25
CA ARG A 361 -5.68 -16.61 -19.41
C ARG A 361 -4.17 -16.86 -19.24
N ARG A 362 -3.31 -16.29 -20.10
CA ARG A 362 -1.91 -16.05 -19.74
C ARG A 362 -1.81 -14.89 -18.76
N ARG A 363 -2.07 -15.14 -17.47
CA ARG A 363 -1.86 -14.18 -16.39
C ARG A 363 -0.49 -13.52 -16.57
N ARG A 364 -0.47 -12.22 -16.87
CA ARG A 364 0.77 -11.44 -16.89
C ARG A 364 1.06 -11.09 -15.43
N PHE A 365 2.30 -11.30 -15.02
CA PHE A 365 2.72 -10.90 -13.68
C PHE A 365 3.02 -9.41 -13.74
N SER A 366 2.13 -8.60 -13.16
CA SER A 366 2.35 -7.15 -13.08
C SER A 366 3.67 -6.82 -12.36
N GLY A 367 4.14 -7.72 -11.51
CA GLY A 367 5.40 -7.63 -10.78
C GLY A 367 6.68 -7.96 -11.56
N GLU A 368 6.63 -8.35 -12.85
CA GLU A 368 7.84 -8.62 -13.67
C GLU A 368 8.85 -7.45 -13.67
N ARG A 369 8.36 -6.24 -13.38
CA ARG A 369 9.12 -5.00 -13.31
C ARG A 369 9.07 -4.32 -11.94
N SER A 370 8.53 -5.01 -10.93
CA SER A 370 8.38 -4.48 -9.57
C SER A 370 9.74 -4.27 -8.92
N ASP A 371 9.90 -3.12 -8.28
CA ASP A 371 11.02 -2.80 -7.41
C ASP A 371 11.03 -3.68 -6.14
N PHE A 372 9.94 -4.39 -5.82
CA PHE A 372 9.77 -5.16 -4.58
C PHE A 372 9.62 -6.66 -4.87
N PRO A 373 10.62 -7.51 -4.53
CA PRO A 373 10.54 -8.95 -4.77
C PRO A 373 9.31 -9.61 -4.15
N ALA A 374 8.86 -9.16 -2.97
CA ALA A 374 7.69 -9.71 -2.30
C ALA A 374 6.40 -9.57 -3.12
N LEU A 375 6.20 -8.48 -3.88
CA LEU A 375 5.03 -8.33 -4.76
C LEU A 375 5.03 -9.42 -5.82
N LEU A 376 6.13 -9.56 -6.56
CA LEU A 376 6.27 -10.56 -7.62
C LEU A 376 6.17 -11.98 -7.05
N ILE A 377 6.82 -12.28 -5.92
CA ILE A 377 6.76 -13.61 -5.30
C ILE A 377 5.31 -13.94 -4.90
N ALA A 378 4.56 -13.01 -4.31
CA ALA A 378 3.16 -13.25 -3.97
C ALA A 378 2.34 -13.62 -5.20
N GLN A 379 2.52 -12.90 -6.31
CA GLN A 379 1.84 -13.19 -7.57
C GLN A 379 2.23 -14.57 -8.13
N LEU A 380 3.53 -14.91 -8.14
CA LEU A 380 4.04 -16.23 -8.56
C LEU A 380 3.43 -17.36 -7.74
N LEU A 381 3.36 -17.19 -6.42
CA LEU A 381 2.80 -18.19 -5.50
C LEU A 381 1.29 -18.34 -5.64
N ASN A 382 0.56 -17.26 -5.89
CA ASN A 382 -0.88 -17.30 -6.14
C ASN A 382 -1.21 -17.87 -7.52
N HIS A 383 -0.37 -17.62 -8.51
CA HIS A 383 -0.46 -18.25 -9.82
C HIS A 383 -0.20 -19.77 -9.75
N ALA A 384 0.75 -20.18 -8.92
CA ALA A 384 1.06 -21.58 -8.67
C ALA A 384 -0.03 -22.33 -7.87
N LEU A 385 -0.92 -21.61 -7.19
CA LEU A 385 -2.03 -22.18 -6.41
C LEU A 385 -3.23 -22.58 -7.28
N ALA A 386 -3.01 -23.04 -8.51
CA ALA A 386 -4.06 -23.32 -9.48
C ALA A 386 -5.23 -24.11 -8.83
N PRO A 387 -6.49 -23.67 -9.01
CA PRO A 387 -7.61 -24.34 -8.39
C PRO A 387 -7.67 -25.77 -8.91
N GLU A 388 -7.46 -26.74 -8.02
CA GLU A 388 -7.56 -28.17 -8.33
C GLU A 388 -9.01 -28.52 -8.70
N GLY A 389 -9.45 -28.18 -9.92
CA GLY A 389 -10.59 -28.72 -10.69
C GLY A 389 -11.95 -28.93 -10.02
N GLY A 390 -12.11 -28.64 -8.74
CA GLY A 390 -13.25 -28.99 -7.93
C GLY A 390 -14.01 -27.72 -7.60
N SER A 391 -15.29 -27.71 -7.96
CA SER A 391 -16.29 -26.73 -7.53
C SER A 391 -16.42 -26.71 -6.00
N ARG A 392 -15.44 -26.16 -5.28
CA ARG A 392 -15.51 -25.99 -3.83
C ARG A 392 -16.55 -24.91 -3.51
N LYS A 393 -17.48 -25.25 -2.63
CA LYS A 393 -18.52 -24.34 -2.12
C LYS A 393 -17.83 -23.13 -1.45
N ARG A 394 -18.22 -21.93 -1.89
CA ARG A 394 -17.46 -20.66 -1.82
C ARG A 394 -17.50 -19.90 -0.48
N GLY A 395 -17.91 -20.53 0.62
CA GLY A 395 -18.09 -19.85 1.93
C GLY A 395 -16.91 -20.05 2.88
N ASP A 396 -16.21 -18.99 3.24
CA ASP A 396 -15.22 -18.86 4.33
C ASP A 396 -13.88 -19.62 4.29
N GLN A 397 -13.79 -20.83 3.71
CA GLN A 397 -12.51 -21.57 3.67
C GLN A 397 -11.49 -21.00 2.66
N MET A 398 -11.89 -20.08 1.78
CA MET A 398 -11.06 -19.63 0.65
C MET A 398 -9.84 -18.78 1.04
N SER A 399 -9.76 -18.27 2.27
CA SER A 399 -8.68 -17.34 2.63
C SER A 399 -7.50 -17.96 3.38
N GLN A 400 -7.65 -19.18 3.92
CA GLN A 400 -6.56 -19.85 4.64
C GLN A 400 -5.51 -20.39 3.67
N GLY A 401 -4.24 -20.06 3.93
CA GLY A 401 -3.10 -20.45 3.11
C GLY A 401 -2.78 -19.50 1.96
N LEU A 402 -3.62 -18.50 1.68
CA LEU A 402 -3.31 -17.46 0.70
C LEU A 402 -2.10 -16.65 1.13
N ILE A 403 -1.21 -16.39 0.19
CA ILE A 403 -0.01 -15.57 0.38
C ILE A 403 -0.24 -14.26 -0.36
N PHE A 404 -0.15 -13.14 0.35
CA PHE A 404 -0.26 -11.81 -0.25
C PHE A 404 0.93 -10.93 0.17
N ALA A 405 1.20 -9.90 -0.62
CA ALA A 405 2.19 -8.90 -0.28
C ALA A 405 1.54 -7.78 0.55
N ALA A 406 2.24 -7.33 1.58
CA ALA A 406 1.77 -6.23 2.42
C ALA A 406 2.93 -5.33 2.85
N LEU A 407 2.67 -4.04 2.94
CA LEU A 407 3.58 -3.07 3.55
C LEU A 407 3.37 -3.05 5.07
N VAL A 408 4.44 -3.18 5.84
CA VAL A 408 4.37 -2.98 7.30
C VAL A 408 4.47 -1.50 7.62
N VAL A 409 3.36 -0.92 8.06
CA VAL A 409 3.26 0.52 8.37
C VAL A 409 3.49 0.84 9.84
N ARG A 410 3.28 -0.15 10.72
CA ARG A 410 3.49 -0.02 12.16
C ARG A 410 3.77 -1.37 12.81
N VAL A 411 4.65 -1.37 13.80
CA VAL A 411 4.88 -2.45 14.75
C VAL A 411 4.26 -2.03 16.09
N VAL A 412 3.33 -2.83 16.60
CA VAL A 412 2.58 -2.52 17.83
C VAL A 412 3.40 -2.94 19.05
N ASP A 413 3.97 -4.12 18.99
CA ASP A 413 4.79 -4.78 20.01
C ASP A 413 5.69 -5.85 19.34
N GLY A 414 6.31 -6.74 20.11
CA GLY A 414 7.24 -7.76 19.59
C GLY A 414 6.61 -8.90 18.77
N ASP A 415 5.28 -9.00 18.69
CA ASP A 415 4.60 -10.06 17.92
C ASP A 415 3.40 -9.54 17.10
N THR A 416 3.10 -8.25 17.13
CA THR A 416 1.92 -7.66 16.48
C THR A 416 2.32 -6.48 15.59
N VAL A 417 1.80 -6.48 14.36
CA VAL A 417 2.07 -5.46 13.33
C VAL A 417 0.77 -5.00 12.67
N ARG A 418 0.78 -3.80 12.09
CA ARG A 418 -0.25 -3.33 11.15
C ARG A 418 0.29 -3.36 9.74
N LEU A 419 -0.49 -4.00 8.87
CA LEU A 419 -0.13 -4.27 7.49
C LEU A 419 -1.10 -3.59 6.54
N VAL A 420 -0.60 -3.01 5.46
CA VAL A 420 -1.42 -2.51 4.35
C VAL A 420 -1.19 -3.45 3.16
N PRO A 421 -2.20 -4.23 2.72
CA PRO A 421 -2.09 -5.03 1.51
C PRO A 421 -1.70 -4.15 0.32
N VAL A 422 -0.66 -4.56 -0.43
CA VAL A 422 -0.18 -3.82 -1.60
C VAL A 422 -0.23 -4.73 -2.81
N LEU A 423 -0.69 -4.18 -3.94
CA LEU A 423 -0.80 -4.91 -5.20
C LEU A 423 0.23 -4.47 -6.24
N SER A 424 0.82 -3.27 -6.07
CA SER A 424 1.76 -2.69 -7.02
C SER A 424 2.81 -1.84 -6.31
N ASP A 425 3.89 -1.53 -7.01
CA ASP A 425 4.91 -0.58 -6.55
C ASP A 425 4.31 0.78 -6.20
N GLU A 426 3.38 1.25 -7.02
CA GLU A 426 2.71 2.52 -6.77
C GLU A 426 1.97 2.54 -5.44
N ALA A 427 1.23 1.47 -5.10
CA ALA A 427 0.58 1.35 -3.79
C ALA A 427 1.58 1.45 -2.64
N VAL A 428 2.80 0.92 -2.80
CA VAL A 428 3.86 1.06 -1.79
C VAL A 428 4.36 2.52 -1.71
N ARG A 429 4.58 3.16 -2.85
CA ARG A 429 5.08 4.55 -2.95
C ARG A 429 4.10 5.58 -2.39
N ILE A 430 2.79 5.29 -2.45
CA ILE A 430 1.75 6.10 -1.81
C ILE A 430 1.93 6.14 -0.27
N HIS A 431 2.35 5.01 0.32
CA HIS A 431 2.43 4.87 1.78
C HIS A 431 3.83 5.14 2.36
N VAL A 432 4.91 4.95 1.59
CA VAL A 432 6.28 5.14 2.06
C VAL A 432 7.04 6.14 1.20
N ASP A 433 7.54 7.20 1.83
CA ASP A 433 8.42 8.13 1.14
C ASP A 433 9.73 7.43 0.71
N PRO A 434 10.19 7.59 -0.55
CA PRO A 434 11.51 7.13 -1.00
C PRO A 434 12.69 7.46 -0.06
N ALA A 435 12.73 8.65 0.53
CA ALA A 435 13.77 9.05 1.49
C ALA A 435 13.65 8.25 2.79
N GLU A 436 12.43 7.98 3.25
CA GLU A 436 12.21 7.12 4.41
C GLU A 436 12.67 5.68 4.13
N ARG A 437 12.38 5.13 2.94
CA ARG A 437 12.89 3.81 2.51
C ARG A 437 14.41 3.77 2.48
N GLN A 438 15.06 4.80 1.95
CA GLN A 438 16.51 4.84 1.82
C GLN A 438 17.22 4.91 3.19
N ARG A 439 16.55 5.43 4.24
CA ARG A 439 17.03 5.40 5.62
C ARG A 439 16.90 4.03 6.29
N ARG A 440 16.11 3.11 5.74
CA ARG A 440 15.92 1.77 6.32
C ARG A 440 17.19 0.94 6.14
N SER A 441 17.53 0.19 7.17
CA SER A 441 18.63 -0.77 7.12
C SER A 441 18.31 -1.89 6.13
N THR A 442 19.34 -2.46 5.50
CA THR A 442 19.16 -3.71 4.74
C THR A 442 18.72 -4.83 5.68
N VAL A 443 18.04 -5.86 5.16
CA VAL A 443 17.64 -7.04 5.96
C VAL A 443 18.87 -7.68 6.60
N LYS A 444 20.00 -7.68 5.89
CA LYS A 444 21.29 -8.13 6.42
C LYS A 444 21.72 -7.36 7.65
N ALA A 445 21.68 -6.04 7.60
CA ALA A 445 22.04 -5.22 8.76
C ALA A 445 21.08 -5.47 9.93
N ALA A 446 19.76 -5.54 9.67
CA ALA A 446 18.77 -5.86 10.70
C ALA A 446 19.03 -7.23 11.35
N MET A 447 19.35 -8.26 10.55
CA MET A 447 19.63 -9.62 11.03
C MET A 447 20.99 -9.75 11.74
N SER A 448 21.99 -8.96 11.34
CA SER A 448 23.34 -9.05 11.91
C SER A 448 23.46 -8.37 13.28
N GLY A 449 22.48 -7.52 13.65
CA GLY A 449 22.40 -6.93 14.98
C GLY A 449 22.28 -8.02 16.05
N SER A 450 23.24 -8.07 16.98
CA SER A 450 23.15 -8.98 18.12
C SER A 450 22.01 -8.57 19.05
N THR A 451 21.41 -9.52 19.77
CA THR A 451 20.40 -9.20 20.79
C THR A 451 20.92 -8.19 21.80
N ARG A 452 22.21 -8.29 22.16
CA ARG A 452 22.88 -7.32 23.04
C ARG A 452 22.90 -5.91 22.45
N TRP A 453 23.28 -5.75 21.19
CA TRP A 453 23.26 -4.45 20.53
C TRP A 453 21.86 -3.82 20.50
N ILE A 454 20.80 -4.61 20.34
CA ILE A 454 19.41 -4.13 20.36
C ILE A 454 19.02 -3.63 21.75
N MET A 455 19.43 -4.35 22.80
CA MET A 455 19.20 -3.97 24.19
C MET A 455 19.97 -2.70 24.57
N ASP A 456 21.21 -2.56 24.07
CA ASP A 456 22.13 -1.47 24.38
C ASP A 456 21.95 -0.24 23.45
N CYS A 457 21.01 -0.26 22.50
CA CYS A 457 20.98 0.75 21.44
C CYS A 457 20.36 2.07 21.90
N PRO A 458 21.07 3.21 21.96
CA PRO A 458 20.62 4.41 22.69
C PRO A 458 19.41 5.18 22.09
N PHE A 459 18.75 4.66 21.06
CA PHE A 459 17.68 5.36 20.34
C PHE A 459 16.33 4.67 20.51
N TYR A 460 15.24 5.44 20.57
CA TYR A 460 13.90 4.87 20.56
C TYR A 460 13.64 4.09 19.27
N PRO A 461 13.00 2.90 19.31
CA PRO A 461 12.73 2.19 18.08
C PRO A 461 11.71 2.99 17.29
N GLU A 462 12.02 3.20 16.02
CA GLU A 462 11.02 3.68 15.09
C GLU A 462 10.05 2.52 14.85
N VAL A 463 8.82 2.66 15.35
CA VAL A 463 7.79 1.61 15.31
C VAL A 463 6.65 1.94 14.35
N GLU A 464 6.66 3.11 13.75
CA GLU A 464 5.63 3.59 12.84
C GLU A 464 6.29 4.40 11.75
N LEU A 465 5.79 4.28 10.52
CA LEU A 465 6.31 5.09 9.42
C LEU A 465 6.03 6.56 9.66
N SER A 466 7.04 7.41 9.44
CA SER A 466 6.90 8.84 9.66
C SER A 466 5.82 9.45 8.76
N SER A 467 5.70 8.94 7.53
CA SER A 467 4.66 9.26 6.55
C SER A 467 3.23 8.85 6.95
N TRP A 468 3.08 8.01 7.98
CA TRP A 468 1.81 7.45 8.44
C TRP A 468 1.19 8.24 9.60
N SER A 469 2.00 8.97 10.38
CA SER A 469 1.65 9.32 11.76
C SER A 469 1.00 10.69 12.02
N SER A 470 0.95 11.62 11.06
CA SER A 470 0.49 13.01 11.33
C SER A 470 -1.00 13.23 11.13
N GLU A 471 -1.64 12.56 10.16
CA GLU A 471 -3.05 12.78 9.83
C GLU A 471 -3.97 11.78 10.56
N GLU A 472 -3.55 10.51 10.70
CA GLU A 472 -4.37 9.47 11.34
C GLU A 472 -4.56 9.64 12.85
N LYS A 473 -3.61 10.28 13.55
CA LYS A 473 -3.76 10.60 14.98
C LYS A 473 -4.88 11.60 15.24
N SER A 474 -5.18 12.46 14.26
CA SER A 474 -6.28 13.43 14.35
C SER A 474 -7.65 12.80 14.06
N GLU A 475 -7.67 11.67 13.35
CA GLU A 475 -8.86 10.92 12.97
C GLU A 475 -9.09 9.66 13.86
N GLU A 476 -8.42 9.56 15.03
CA GLU A 476 -8.55 8.46 16.02
C GLU A 476 -10.00 8.09 16.42
N LYS A 477 -10.99 8.92 16.07
CA LYS A 477 -12.43 8.62 16.24
C LYS A 477 -13.03 7.74 15.12
N MET A 478 -12.36 7.57 13.98
CA MET A 478 -12.80 6.67 12.92
C MET A 478 -12.05 5.34 12.99
N SER A 479 -12.79 4.26 12.77
CA SER A 479 -12.33 2.88 12.82
C SER A 479 -11.08 2.68 11.93
N MET A 480 -9.89 2.63 12.55
CA MET A 480 -8.61 2.27 11.91
C MET A 480 -8.61 0.88 11.23
N ASP A 481 -9.69 0.10 11.36
CA ASP A 481 -9.79 -1.29 10.91
C ASP A 481 -9.95 -1.46 9.39
N THR A 482 -10.27 -0.43 8.60
CA THR A 482 -10.56 -0.63 7.17
C THR A 482 -9.33 -0.63 6.27
N ARG A 483 -8.27 0.12 6.61
CA ARG A 483 -7.09 0.30 5.73
C ARG A 483 -5.89 -0.56 6.07
N SER A 484 -5.77 -0.90 7.35
CA SER A 484 -4.66 -1.70 7.84
C SER A 484 -5.21 -2.93 8.55
N ILE A 485 -4.57 -4.06 8.32
CA ILE A 485 -4.91 -5.32 8.96
C ILE A 485 -4.02 -5.46 10.18
N LEU A 486 -4.63 -5.42 11.36
CA LEU A 486 -3.93 -5.79 12.60
C LEU A 486 -3.60 -7.28 12.55
N THR A 487 -2.31 -7.59 12.57
CA THR A 487 -1.79 -8.93 12.31
C THR A 487 -0.88 -9.36 13.45
N GLN A 488 -1.18 -10.52 14.05
CA GLN A 488 -0.29 -11.19 14.98
C GLN A 488 0.63 -12.15 14.20
N VAL A 489 1.92 -12.09 14.49
CA VAL A 489 2.94 -13.01 13.98
C VAL A 489 2.66 -14.40 14.53
N TYR A 490 2.52 -15.37 13.64
CA TYR A 490 2.11 -16.72 14.03
C TYR A 490 3.09 -17.42 14.98
N GLY A 491 2.56 -18.31 15.82
CA GLY A 491 3.32 -19.31 16.56
C GLY A 491 4.24 -18.77 17.65
N ILE A 492 4.30 -17.46 17.87
CA ILE A 492 5.13 -16.83 18.89
C ILE A 492 4.33 -15.91 19.81
N ASP A 493 4.89 -15.62 20.98
CA ASP A 493 4.39 -14.64 21.95
C ASP A 493 5.59 -13.84 22.45
N ALA A 494 5.55 -12.52 22.32
CA ALA A 494 6.65 -11.64 22.69
C ALA A 494 6.41 -10.97 24.05
N PRO A 495 7.46 -10.53 24.76
CA PRO A 495 7.28 -9.76 25.99
C PRO A 495 6.43 -8.49 25.75
N GLU A 496 5.44 -8.27 26.62
CA GLU A 496 4.49 -7.17 26.52
C GLU A 496 5.17 -5.81 26.71
N VAL A 497 4.81 -4.85 25.86
CA VAL A 497 5.07 -3.43 26.11
C VAL A 497 3.94 -2.83 26.95
N ARG A 498 4.21 -1.71 27.64
CA ARG A 498 3.21 -1.01 28.46
C ARG A 498 1.92 -0.75 27.68
N VAL A 499 0.78 -0.85 28.38
CA VAL A 499 -0.56 -0.46 27.86
C VAL A 499 -0.49 0.93 27.22
N GLY A 500 -0.84 0.99 25.93
CA GLY A 500 -0.70 2.17 25.08
C GLY A 500 0.41 2.07 24.04
N GLY A 501 1.25 1.04 24.11
CA GLY A 501 2.33 0.73 23.18
C GLY A 501 3.54 1.65 23.35
N VAL A 502 4.50 1.45 22.45
CA VAL A 502 5.67 2.30 22.25
C VAL A 502 5.18 3.66 21.69
N ARG A 503 4.74 4.58 22.56
CA ARG A 503 4.25 5.91 22.15
C ARG A 503 5.41 6.89 22.00
N HIS A 504 5.54 7.49 20.82
CA HIS A 504 6.27 8.75 20.64
C HIS A 504 5.57 9.88 21.41
N ARG A 505 5.77 9.95 22.74
CA ARG A 505 5.25 11.05 23.56
C ARG A 505 6.10 12.32 23.52
N TYR A 506 7.19 12.36 22.75
CA TYR A 506 8.15 13.46 22.76
C TYR A 506 8.36 14.06 21.37
N THR A 507 7.38 14.83 20.88
CA THR A 507 7.61 15.83 19.81
C THR A 507 7.75 17.25 20.37
N GLY A 508 7.58 17.44 21.68
CA GLY A 508 7.98 18.69 22.33
C GLY A 508 9.50 18.73 22.42
N ARG A 509 10.11 19.81 21.89
CA ARG A 509 11.53 20.16 22.09
C ARG A 509 11.89 19.96 23.56
N CYS A 510 12.50 18.83 23.88
CA CYS A 510 13.23 18.68 25.12
C CYS A 510 14.67 19.04 24.78
N ASP A 511 15.12 20.19 25.28
CA ASP A 511 16.54 20.60 25.32
C ASP A 511 17.32 19.67 26.27
N TYR A 512 17.27 18.36 26.02
CA TYR A 512 17.96 17.36 26.81
C TYR A 512 19.33 17.07 26.21
N THR A 513 20.32 17.80 26.70
CA THR A 513 21.75 17.47 26.65
C THR A 513 22.12 16.31 27.60
N GLN A 514 21.15 15.70 28.28
CA GLN A 514 21.37 14.45 29.00
C GLN A 514 20.92 13.29 28.12
N THR A 515 21.92 12.62 27.54
CA THR A 515 21.84 11.24 27.09
C THR A 515 21.36 10.37 28.24
N VAL A 516 20.04 10.21 28.36
CA VAL A 516 19.48 9.11 29.14
C VAL A 516 19.83 7.87 28.33
N ASP A 517 20.93 7.22 28.68
CA ASP A 517 21.45 6.02 28.02
C ASP A 517 20.31 5.03 27.84
N TYR A 518 19.88 4.79 26.60
CA TYR A 518 18.82 3.84 26.35
C TYR A 518 19.40 2.43 26.48
N GLY A 519 18.62 1.57 27.14
CA GLY A 519 19.11 0.54 28.05
C GLY A 519 18.72 0.85 29.52
N SER A 520 18.41 2.12 29.82
CA SER A 520 17.97 2.55 31.16
C SER A 520 16.47 2.38 31.42
N PHE A 521 16.19 1.82 32.61
CA PHE A 521 15.17 2.15 33.61
C PHE A 521 13.71 2.51 33.21
N ASP A 522 13.49 3.37 32.21
CA ASP A 522 12.20 4.03 31.96
C ASP A 522 11.34 3.40 30.83
N LEU A 523 11.95 2.62 29.93
CA LEU A 523 11.30 2.21 28.68
C LEU A 523 10.29 1.05 28.83
N ASP A 524 10.54 0.14 29.76
CA ASP A 524 9.62 -0.94 30.14
C ASP A 524 8.78 -0.56 31.39
N ILE A 525 8.62 0.73 31.74
CA ILE A 525 7.74 1.12 32.87
C ILE A 525 6.32 0.63 32.59
N GLY A 526 5.94 -0.46 33.24
CA GLY A 526 4.64 -1.12 33.10
C GLY A 526 4.55 -2.16 31.98
N GLY A 527 5.67 -2.57 31.38
CA GLY A 527 5.79 -3.71 30.45
C GLY A 527 6.62 -4.86 31.05
N GLN A 528 6.80 -5.94 30.28
CA GLN A 528 7.72 -7.03 30.61
C GLN A 528 9.16 -6.69 30.22
N PRO A 529 10.16 -7.27 30.90
CA PRO A 529 11.55 -7.18 30.46
C PRO A 529 11.69 -7.57 28.99
N LEU A 530 12.44 -6.74 28.24
CA LEU A 530 12.71 -6.90 26.80
C LEU A 530 11.51 -6.64 25.87
N GLY A 531 10.40 -6.10 26.36
CA GLY A 531 9.25 -5.76 25.51
C GLY A 531 9.61 -4.74 24.43
N VAL A 532 10.31 -3.67 24.81
CA VAL A 532 10.80 -2.67 23.84
C VAL A 532 11.88 -3.25 22.91
N ALA A 533 12.77 -4.10 23.42
CA ALA A 533 13.82 -4.74 22.61
C ALA A 533 13.22 -5.70 21.57
N ALA A 534 12.20 -6.49 21.94
CA ALA A 534 11.46 -7.35 21.01
C ALA A 534 10.74 -6.53 19.94
N THR A 535 10.07 -5.45 20.34
CA THR A 535 9.41 -4.51 19.42
C THR A 535 10.42 -3.89 18.45
N ARG A 536 11.59 -3.47 18.94
CA ARG A 536 12.68 -2.94 18.12
C ARG A 536 13.18 -3.95 17.11
N ALA A 537 13.48 -5.17 17.55
CA ALA A 537 13.98 -6.22 16.68
C ALA A 537 13.00 -6.52 15.55
N LEU A 538 11.70 -6.60 15.86
CA LEU A 538 10.67 -6.78 14.85
C LEU A 538 10.57 -5.57 13.92
N ALA A 539 10.57 -4.33 14.45
CA ALA A 539 10.53 -3.12 13.64
C ALA A 539 11.73 -2.98 12.70
N GLU A 540 12.95 -3.20 13.18
CA GLU A 540 14.14 -3.21 12.34
C GLU A 540 14.08 -4.27 11.24
N LEU A 541 13.38 -5.39 11.48
CA LEU A 541 13.21 -6.48 10.52
C LEU A 541 12.10 -6.22 9.50
N VAL A 542 10.96 -5.63 9.89
CA VAL A 542 9.77 -5.55 9.00
C VAL A 542 9.29 -4.14 8.66
N LEU A 543 9.52 -3.13 9.50
CA LEU A 543 8.92 -1.79 9.32
C LEU A 543 9.35 -1.15 7.98
N GLY A 544 8.38 -0.64 7.22
CA GLY A 544 8.62 0.01 5.92
C GLY A 544 8.98 -0.93 4.79
N ARG A 545 8.98 -2.24 5.03
CA ARG A 545 9.25 -3.25 4.01
C ARG A 545 7.95 -3.85 3.49
N VAL A 546 8.00 -4.26 2.22
CA VAL A 546 6.97 -5.11 1.64
C VAL A 546 7.30 -6.56 1.98
N VAL A 547 6.42 -7.18 2.74
CA VAL A 547 6.57 -8.55 3.25
C VAL A 547 5.56 -9.48 2.58
N LEU A 548 5.87 -10.78 2.56
CA LEU A 548 4.91 -11.81 2.19
C LEU A 548 4.17 -12.27 3.44
N VAL A 549 2.85 -12.34 3.38
CA VAL A 549 2.00 -12.74 4.50
C VAL A 549 1.19 -13.95 4.08
N LYS A 550 1.42 -15.09 4.73
CA LYS A 550 0.56 -16.27 4.62
C LYS A 550 -0.54 -16.17 5.67
N ASN A 551 -1.79 -16.05 5.22
CA ASN A 551 -2.96 -16.00 6.11
C ASN A 551 -3.24 -17.38 6.72
N LEU A 552 -3.09 -17.52 8.03
CA LEU A 552 -3.42 -18.76 8.73
C LEU A 552 -4.84 -18.74 9.33
N GLY A 553 -5.41 -17.55 9.52
CA GLY A 553 -6.78 -17.38 10.00
C GLY A 553 -6.92 -16.10 10.82
N ARG A 554 -7.89 -16.09 11.73
CA ARG A 554 -8.09 -14.99 12.69
C ARG A 554 -8.09 -15.49 14.13
N ASP A 555 -7.61 -14.64 15.03
CA ASP A 555 -7.67 -14.92 16.46
C ASP A 555 -9.03 -14.54 17.08
N ARG A 556 -9.18 -14.74 18.40
CA ARG A 556 -10.40 -14.39 19.14
C ARG A 556 -10.73 -12.88 19.13
N TYR A 557 -9.76 -12.04 18.80
CA TYR A 557 -9.90 -10.58 18.68
C TYR A 557 -10.09 -10.13 17.23
N LYS A 558 -10.36 -11.08 16.31
CA LYS A 558 -10.50 -10.84 14.87
C LYS A 558 -9.24 -10.31 14.19
N ARG A 559 -8.08 -10.34 14.85
CA ARG A 559 -6.78 -10.02 14.25
C ARG A 559 -6.42 -11.11 13.25
N LEU A 560 -5.74 -10.75 12.16
CA LEU A 560 -5.15 -11.72 11.25
C LEU A 560 -4.04 -12.47 12.00
N ILE A 561 -4.00 -13.79 11.92
CA ILE A 561 -2.82 -14.57 12.32
C ILE A 561 -2.04 -14.86 11.03
N GLY A 562 -0.87 -14.27 10.92
CA GLY A 562 -0.09 -14.29 9.69
C GLY A 562 1.32 -14.84 9.91
N ARG A 563 1.77 -15.68 8.98
CA ARG A 563 3.20 -16.00 8.83
C ARG A 563 3.84 -14.98 7.91
N ILE A 564 4.78 -14.20 8.46
CA ILE A 564 5.39 -13.05 7.78
C ILE A 564 6.79 -13.42 7.32
N PHE A 565 7.02 -13.34 6.01
CA PHE A 565 8.33 -13.53 5.41
C PHE A 565 8.87 -12.21 4.86
N VAL A 566 10.12 -11.92 5.20
CA VAL A 566 10.91 -10.82 4.63
C VAL A 566 11.83 -11.40 3.56
N SER A 567 11.76 -10.85 2.35
CA SER A 567 12.71 -11.20 1.28
C SER A 567 14.11 -10.72 1.64
N ALA A 568 15.15 -11.52 1.36
CA ALA A 568 16.54 -11.13 1.56
C ALA A 568 16.91 -9.83 0.83
N VAL A 569 16.21 -9.55 -0.27
CA VAL A 569 16.20 -8.29 -1.00
C VAL A 569 14.85 -7.61 -0.74
N SER A 570 14.85 -6.49 -0.03
CA SER A 570 13.63 -5.74 0.31
C SER A 570 13.07 -4.99 -0.88
N ASP A 571 13.93 -4.19 -1.52
CA ASP A 571 13.60 -3.45 -2.73
C ASP A 571 14.85 -3.08 -3.54
N ARG A 572 14.63 -2.75 -4.82
CA ARG A 572 15.69 -2.42 -5.79
C ARG A 572 16.48 -1.16 -5.41
N LEU A 573 15.91 -0.23 -4.65
CA LEU A 573 16.57 1.02 -4.25
C LEU A 573 17.47 0.82 -3.02
N VAL A 574 17.02 0.07 -2.02
CA VAL A 574 17.77 -0.20 -0.79
C VAL A 574 18.88 -1.22 -1.04
N ASP A 575 18.59 -2.32 -1.73
CA ASP A 575 19.55 -3.42 -1.92
C ASP A 575 20.33 -3.34 -3.25
N LYS A 576 20.02 -2.35 -4.09
CA LYS A 576 20.56 -2.12 -5.45
C LYS A 576 20.08 -3.17 -6.47
N GLU A 577 20.10 -2.77 -7.74
CA GLU A 577 19.58 -3.58 -8.85
C GLU A 577 20.31 -4.92 -9.07
N HIS A 578 21.62 -4.99 -8.84
CA HIS A 578 22.37 -6.23 -9.06
C HIS A 578 21.94 -7.34 -8.10
N LYS A 579 21.77 -7.04 -6.80
CA LYS A 579 21.30 -8.02 -5.81
C LYS A 579 19.91 -8.53 -6.12
N TYR A 580 19.03 -7.64 -6.60
CA TYR A 580 17.70 -8.00 -7.06
C TYR A 580 17.78 -9.02 -8.21
N LYS A 581 18.63 -8.78 -9.22
CA LYS A 581 18.84 -9.73 -10.34
C LYS A 581 19.44 -11.05 -9.87
N GLU A 582 20.44 -11.01 -8.99
CA GLU A 582 21.07 -12.18 -8.39
C GLU A 582 20.07 -13.05 -7.61
N PHE A 583 19.17 -12.42 -6.86
CA PHE A 583 18.12 -13.12 -6.12
C PHE A 583 17.22 -13.98 -7.03
N PHE A 584 16.70 -13.41 -8.12
CA PHE A 584 15.86 -14.17 -9.05
C PHE A 584 16.66 -15.17 -9.89
N ALA A 585 17.93 -14.88 -10.21
CA ALA A 585 18.82 -15.85 -10.84
C ALA A 585 19.07 -17.07 -9.92
N ALA A 586 19.28 -16.83 -8.62
CA ALA A 586 19.43 -17.88 -7.62
C ALA A 586 18.14 -18.71 -7.47
N LEU A 587 16.97 -18.06 -7.46
CA LEU A 587 15.68 -18.75 -7.45
C LEU A 587 15.51 -19.66 -8.66
N LEU A 588 15.78 -19.14 -9.86
CA LEU A 588 15.68 -19.94 -11.08
C LEU A 588 16.65 -21.12 -11.08
N SER A 589 17.87 -20.92 -10.58
CA SER A 589 18.87 -21.99 -10.42
C SER A 589 18.38 -23.08 -9.45
N ARG A 590 17.77 -22.69 -8.32
CA ARG A 590 17.15 -23.66 -7.39
C ARG A 590 15.99 -24.42 -8.01
N MET A 591 15.12 -23.74 -8.75
CA MET A 591 14.02 -24.39 -9.47
C MET A 591 14.54 -25.43 -10.49
N ARG A 592 15.61 -25.11 -11.23
CA ARG A 592 16.30 -26.07 -12.11
C ARG A 592 16.87 -27.25 -11.34
N GLY A 593 17.54 -27.00 -10.22
CA GLY A 593 18.10 -28.05 -9.35
C GLY A 593 17.05 -29.01 -8.78
N LYS A 594 15.80 -28.57 -8.64
CA LYS A 594 14.65 -29.40 -8.25
C LYS A 594 13.96 -30.09 -9.43
N GLY A 595 14.46 -29.94 -10.66
CA GLY A 595 13.87 -30.51 -11.87
C GLY A 595 12.57 -29.81 -12.32
N LEU A 596 12.26 -28.62 -11.78
CA LEU A 596 11.06 -27.87 -12.18
C LEU A 596 11.23 -27.20 -13.56
N VAL A 597 12.46 -26.98 -14.00
CA VAL A 597 12.75 -26.30 -15.27
C VAL A 597 13.67 -27.17 -16.08
N GLU A 598 13.14 -27.76 -17.14
CA GLU A 598 13.89 -28.55 -18.11
C GLU A 598 14.34 -27.67 -19.29
N GLY A 599 15.57 -27.89 -19.76
CA GLY A 599 16.15 -27.20 -20.92
C GLY A 599 16.64 -25.77 -20.65
N SER A 600 17.15 -25.13 -21.70
CA SER A 600 17.52 -23.71 -21.65
C SER A 600 16.27 -22.84 -21.76
N LEU A 601 16.02 -21.99 -20.76
CA LEU A 601 15.10 -20.87 -20.94
C LEU A 601 15.79 -19.79 -21.77
N ALA A 602 15.05 -19.15 -22.66
CA ALA A 602 15.55 -18.03 -23.47
C ALA A 602 15.90 -16.79 -22.62
N THR A 603 15.27 -16.67 -21.44
CA THR A 603 15.42 -15.53 -20.54
C THR A 603 15.97 -15.96 -19.17
N THR A 604 16.67 -15.04 -18.50
CA THR A 604 17.25 -15.22 -17.16
C THR A 604 16.63 -14.25 -16.14
N GLY A 605 16.97 -14.39 -14.86
CA GLY A 605 16.49 -13.47 -13.82
C GLY A 605 14.98 -13.55 -13.62
N VAL A 606 14.32 -12.41 -13.43
CA VAL A 606 12.86 -12.31 -13.20
C VAL A 606 12.06 -12.96 -14.32
N GLU A 607 12.35 -12.60 -15.57
CA GLU A 607 11.62 -13.11 -16.73
C GLU A 607 11.72 -14.63 -16.84
N GLY A 608 12.90 -15.19 -16.54
CA GLY A 608 13.12 -16.64 -16.54
C GLY A 608 12.32 -17.35 -15.44
N VAL A 609 12.25 -16.79 -14.22
CA VAL A 609 11.42 -17.34 -13.14
C VAL A 609 9.94 -17.29 -13.50
N VAL A 610 9.49 -16.17 -14.03
CA VAL A 610 8.09 -15.97 -14.40
C VAL A 610 7.68 -16.94 -15.50
N GLU A 611 8.48 -17.06 -16.57
CA GLU A 611 8.23 -18.01 -17.65
C GLU A 611 8.22 -19.46 -17.13
N ALA A 612 9.13 -19.81 -16.24
CA ALA A 612 9.14 -21.13 -15.60
C ALA A 612 7.85 -21.43 -14.84
N VAL A 613 7.39 -20.48 -14.01
CA VAL A 613 6.16 -20.64 -13.22
C VAL A 613 4.92 -20.73 -14.12
N LYS A 614 4.85 -19.94 -15.21
CA LYS A 614 3.76 -20.04 -16.21
C LYS A 614 3.69 -21.46 -16.78
N ARG A 615 4.82 -21.96 -17.31
CA ARG A 615 4.89 -23.32 -17.90
C ARG A 615 4.52 -24.41 -16.90
N LEU A 616 4.95 -24.29 -15.66
CA LEU A 616 4.67 -25.27 -14.60
C LEU A 616 3.20 -25.26 -14.17
N SER A 617 2.60 -24.07 -14.10
CA SER A 617 1.18 -23.91 -13.81
C SER A 617 0.31 -24.48 -14.93
N GLU A 618 0.67 -24.24 -16.19
CA GLU A 618 0.00 -24.85 -17.36
C GLU A 618 0.07 -26.38 -17.34
N LYS A 619 1.20 -26.95 -16.90
CA LYS A 619 1.38 -28.39 -16.68
C LYS A 619 0.66 -28.94 -15.43
N LYS A 620 0.01 -28.08 -14.63
CA LYS A 620 -0.70 -28.43 -13.39
C LYS A 620 0.14 -29.24 -12.40
N VAL A 621 1.40 -28.84 -12.20
CA VAL A 621 2.31 -29.51 -11.25
C VAL A 621 1.76 -29.37 -9.82
N LYS A 622 1.47 -30.49 -9.17
CA LYS A 622 1.00 -30.52 -7.77
C LYS A 622 2.10 -30.02 -6.83
N GLY A 623 1.73 -29.24 -5.82
CA GLY A 623 2.68 -28.72 -4.84
C GLY A 623 3.68 -27.70 -5.41
N LEU A 624 3.36 -27.06 -6.55
CA LEU A 624 4.24 -26.06 -7.14
C LEU A 624 4.51 -24.90 -6.18
N GLN A 625 3.47 -24.39 -5.49
CA GLN A 625 3.61 -23.31 -4.52
C GLN A 625 4.57 -23.67 -3.38
N SER A 626 4.42 -24.84 -2.76
CA SER A 626 5.29 -25.31 -1.68
C SER A 626 6.73 -25.52 -2.15
N THR A 627 6.91 -25.99 -3.39
CA THR A 627 8.26 -26.18 -3.96
C THR A 627 8.95 -24.85 -4.25
N ILE A 628 8.22 -23.84 -4.72
CA ILE A 628 8.76 -22.47 -4.92
C ILE A 628 9.17 -21.87 -3.56
N LEU A 629 8.32 -21.98 -2.54
CA LEU A 629 8.66 -21.54 -1.17
C LEU A 629 9.91 -22.25 -0.63
N GLN A 630 10.03 -23.56 -0.85
CA GLN A 630 11.22 -24.31 -0.47
C GLN A 630 12.47 -23.79 -1.19
N CYS A 631 12.39 -23.57 -2.52
CA CYS A 631 13.49 -22.99 -3.29
C CYS A 631 13.93 -21.64 -2.72
N LEU A 632 12.96 -20.78 -2.39
CA LEU A 632 13.21 -19.47 -1.78
C LEU A 632 13.91 -19.57 -0.42
N HIS A 633 13.54 -20.54 0.42
CA HIS A 633 14.22 -20.81 1.70
C HIS A 633 15.64 -21.40 1.55
N GLU A 634 15.91 -22.11 0.45
CA GLU A 634 17.22 -22.69 0.14
C GLU A 634 18.20 -21.71 -0.53
N ILE A 635 17.71 -20.56 -1.00
CA ILE A 635 18.57 -19.47 -1.48
C ILE A 635 19.43 -18.96 -0.31
N ARG A 636 20.70 -18.67 -0.61
CA ARG A 636 21.63 -18.03 0.31
C ARG A 636 22.25 -16.83 -0.43
N LEU A 637 21.94 -15.62 0.05
CA LEU A 637 22.56 -14.38 -0.42
C LEU A 637 23.25 -13.73 0.77
N ASP A 638 24.55 -13.46 0.67
CA ASP A 638 25.32 -12.87 1.77
C ASP A 638 25.16 -13.60 3.12
N ASN A 639 25.04 -14.94 3.09
CA ASN A 639 24.76 -15.83 4.23
C ASN A 639 23.33 -15.76 4.82
N ILE A 640 22.41 -15.06 4.16
CA ILE A 640 21.01 -14.93 4.58
C ILE A 640 20.12 -15.77 3.68
N SER A 641 19.10 -16.38 4.28
CA SER A 641 18.06 -17.11 3.57
C SER A 641 17.29 -16.20 2.63
N GLY A 642 16.99 -16.65 1.40
CA GLY A 642 16.23 -15.85 0.44
C GLY A 642 14.88 -15.36 0.98
N LEU A 643 14.28 -16.13 1.89
CA LEU A 643 13.19 -15.69 2.76
C LEU A 643 13.56 -15.86 4.23
N VAL A 644 13.33 -14.81 5.01
CA VAL A 644 13.50 -14.76 6.46
C VAL A 644 12.11 -14.79 7.09
N ASP A 645 11.84 -15.81 7.90
CA ASP A 645 10.60 -15.88 8.69
C ASP A 645 10.76 -15.05 9.97
N ALA A 646 9.89 -14.05 10.13
CA ALA A 646 9.94 -13.15 11.28
C ALA A 646 9.78 -13.88 12.61
N SER A 647 8.94 -14.92 12.68
CA SER A 647 8.75 -15.67 13.94
C SER A 647 10.01 -16.45 14.32
N GLU A 648 10.66 -17.08 13.33
CA GLU A 648 11.90 -17.81 13.53
C GLU A 648 13.05 -16.90 13.98
N GLU A 649 13.15 -15.69 13.42
CA GLU A 649 14.16 -14.72 13.82
C GLU A 649 13.95 -14.22 15.25
N MET A 650 12.71 -13.93 15.64
CA MET A 650 12.38 -13.52 17.01
C MET A 650 12.72 -14.61 18.04
N LEU A 651 12.43 -15.88 17.74
CA LEU A 651 12.82 -17.03 18.58
C LEU A 651 14.34 -17.20 18.63
N ARG A 652 15.03 -17.12 17.48
CA ARG A 652 16.50 -17.23 17.40
C ARG A 652 17.21 -16.21 18.29
N ARG A 653 16.65 -15.01 18.41
CA ARG A 653 17.16 -13.93 19.27
C ARG A 653 16.82 -14.10 20.75
N GLY A 654 15.93 -15.03 21.10
CA GLY A 654 15.37 -15.15 22.44
C GLY A 654 14.48 -13.95 22.83
N LEU A 655 13.86 -13.30 21.84
CA LEU A 655 12.97 -12.14 22.03
C LEU A 655 11.48 -12.49 21.92
N ALA A 656 11.17 -13.78 21.74
CA ALA A 656 9.84 -14.34 21.83
C ALA A 656 9.93 -15.77 22.37
N ILE A 657 8.79 -16.32 22.76
CA ILE A 657 8.62 -17.74 23.11
C ILE A 657 7.66 -18.41 22.12
N VAL A 658 7.66 -19.74 22.06
CA VAL A 658 6.67 -20.47 21.26
C VAL A 658 5.32 -20.38 21.95
N TYR A 659 4.31 -19.84 21.27
CA TYR A 659 2.97 -19.74 21.83
C TYR A 659 2.31 -21.12 21.86
N THR A 660 1.90 -21.61 23.04
CA THR A 660 1.35 -22.97 23.24
C THR A 660 -0.15 -22.98 23.59
N GLY A 661 -0.86 -21.86 23.42
CA GLY A 661 -2.28 -21.75 23.75
C GLY A 661 -3.17 -22.70 22.93
N GLU A 662 -4.32 -23.10 23.48
CA GLU A 662 -5.25 -24.10 22.89
C GLU A 662 -5.70 -23.79 21.45
N ARG A 663 -5.69 -22.53 21.04
CA ARG A 663 -6.13 -22.06 19.71
C ARG A 663 -4.98 -21.55 18.83
N VAL A 664 -3.75 -21.94 19.14
CA VAL A 664 -2.60 -21.58 18.30
C VAL A 664 -2.75 -22.19 16.91
N MET A 665 -2.52 -21.37 15.89
CA MET A 665 -2.42 -21.84 14.51
C MET A 665 -0.96 -21.88 14.12
N TYR A 666 -0.47 -23.08 13.81
CA TYR A 666 0.83 -23.29 13.20
C TYR A 666 0.66 -23.61 11.72
N ASP A 667 1.70 -23.34 10.93
CA ASP A 667 1.77 -23.71 9.52
C ASP A 667 2.17 -25.19 9.35
N GLY A 668 1.48 -26.09 10.05
CA GLY A 668 1.77 -27.53 10.14
C GLY A 668 2.66 -27.93 11.32
N ASN A 669 2.74 -29.24 11.57
CA ASN A 669 3.50 -29.82 12.69
C ASN A 669 5.01 -29.62 12.53
N GLU A 670 5.54 -29.79 11.32
CA GLU A 670 6.97 -29.57 11.05
C GLU A 670 7.41 -28.15 11.40
N GLN A 671 6.55 -27.15 11.10
CA GLN A 671 6.85 -25.78 11.47
C GLN A 671 6.79 -25.57 12.98
N LYS A 672 5.83 -26.19 13.69
CA LYS A 672 5.78 -26.16 15.16
C LYS A 672 7.08 -26.74 15.75
N ASP A 673 7.50 -27.92 15.31
CA ASP A 673 8.71 -28.58 15.80
C ASP A 673 9.95 -27.74 15.55
N ARG A 674 10.00 -27.07 14.38
CA ARG A 674 11.06 -26.12 14.04
C ARG A 674 11.09 -24.91 14.99
N LEU A 675 9.94 -24.32 15.30
CA LEU A 675 9.86 -23.20 16.25
C LEU A 675 10.33 -23.64 17.65
N CYS A 676 9.91 -24.81 18.12
CA CYS A 676 10.38 -25.37 19.41
C CYS A 676 11.90 -25.57 19.42
N CYS A 677 12.48 -26.14 18.35
CA CYS A 677 13.92 -26.34 18.24
C CYS A 677 14.72 -25.02 18.27
N LEU A 678 14.19 -23.96 17.64
CA LEU A 678 14.79 -22.62 17.66
C LEU A 678 14.75 -22.03 19.07
N GLU A 679 13.62 -22.14 19.77
CA GLU A 679 13.49 -21.69 21.15
C GLU A 679 14.45 -22.43 22.08
N ASP A 680 14.52 -23.77 21.99
CA ASP A 680 15.45 -24.57 22.80
C ASP A 680 16.92 -24.24 22.52
N THR A 681 17.23 -23.87 21.28
CA THR A 681 18.56 -23.38 20.92
C THR A 681 18.85 -22.02 21.56
N ALA A 682 17.88 -21.10 21.58
CA ALA A 682 18.01 -19.82 22.25
C ALA A 682 18.15 -19.99 23.78
N LYS A 683 17.41 -20.93 24.39
CA LYS A 683 17.54 -21.33 25.80
C LYS A 683 18.96 -21.80 26.12
N ARG A 684 19.48 -22.77 25.35
CA ARG A 684 20.84 -23.30 25.54
C ARG A 684 21.93 -22.24 25.40
N ARG A 685 21.70 -21.22 24.57
CA ARG A 685 22.64 -20.11 24.35
C ARG A 685 22.43 -18.92 25.28
N LEU A 686 21.46 -19.00 26.20
CA LEU A 686 21.09 -17.91 27.10
C LEU A 686 20.85 -16.59 26.35
N CYS A 687 20.21 -16.67 25.18
CA CYS A 687 19.95 -15.51 24.33
C CYS A 687 18.71 -14.74 24.80
N GLY A 688 18.80 -13.40 24.80
CA GLY A 688 17.67 -12.52 25.10
C GLY A 688 17.06 -12.84 26.46
N ARG A 689 15.76 -13.15 26.46
CA ARG A 689 15.00 -13.52 27.66
C ARG A 689 15.64 -14.66 28.44
N TRP A 690 16.23 -15.63 27.75
CA TRP A 690 16.81 -16.82 28.38
C TRP A 690 18.13 -16.54 29.12
N GLY A 691 18.75 -15.38 28.88
CA GLY A 691 19.90 -14.90 29.65
C GLY A 691 19.51 -14.11 30.91
N LEU A 692 18.22 -13.84 31.11
CA LEU A 692 17.72 -13.18 32.31
C LEU A 692 17.62 -14.17 33.48
N PRO A 693 17.60 -13.70 34.74
CA PRO A 693 17.22 -14.56 35.85
C PRO A 693 15.81 -15.14 35.67
N GLU A 694 15.58 -16.34 36.19
CA GLU A 694 14.33 -17.09 36.05
C GLU A 694 13.08 -16.27 36.43
N TYR A 695 13.17 -15.45 37.48
CA TYR A 695 12.07 -14.61 37.95
C TYR A 695 11.69 -13.46 36.99
N CYS A 696 12.51 -13.17 35.97
CA CYS A 696 12.21 -12.23 34.89
C CYS A 696 11.67 -12.93 33.64
N GLN A 697 11.73 -14.26 33.60
CA GLN A 697 11.27 -15.09 32.48
C GLN A 697 9.79 -15.46 32.63
N ILE A 698 8.94 -14.53 33.09
CA ILE A 698 7.48 -14.73 33.23
C ILE A 698 6.83 -14.79 31.85
N ASP A 699 6.05 -15.84 31.55
CA ASP A 699 5.35 -16.00 30.27
C ASP A 699 4.50 -14.75 29.94
N PRO A 700 4.52 -14.21 28.70
CA PRO A 700 3.67 -13.09 28.33
C PRO A 700 2.18 -13.29 28.63
N LYS A 701 1.66 -14.50 28.48
CA LYS A 701 0.30 -14.86 28.86
C LYS A 701 0.06 -14.68 30.36
N ASP A 702 0.97 -15.17 31.20
CA ASP A 702 0.85 -15.07 32.65
C ASP A 702 0.98 -13.62 33.11
N PHE A 703 1.91 -12.86 32.53
CA PHE A 703 2.06 -11.44 32.80
C PHE A 703 0.78 -10.66 32.47
N ARG A 704 0.15 -10.92 31.32
CA ARG A 704 -1.15 -10.32 30.95
C ARG A 704 -2.26 -10.68 31.94
N HIS A 705 -2.24 -11.88 32.52
CA HIS A 705 -3.20 -12.30 33.54
C HIS A 705 -2.97 -11.57 34.88
N GLU A 706 -1.72 -11.47 35.33
CA GLU A 706 -1.34 -10.81 36.59
C GLU A 706 -1.57 -9.29 36.55
N HIS A 707 -1.27 -8.66 35.41
CA HIS A 707 -1.30 -7.21 35.24
C HIS A 707 -2.53 -6.73 34.47
N GLY A 708 -3.61 -7.53 34.50
CA GLY A 708 -4.82 -7.42 33.67
C GLY A 708 -5.14 -6.03 33.15
N ARG A 709 -5.37 -5.94 31.83
CA ARG A 709 -5.43 -4.73 30.97
C ARG A 709 -6.16 -3.47 31.51
N ASN A 710 -7.01 -3.59 32.53
CA ASN A 710 -7.82 -2.50 33.10
C ASN A 710 -7.79 -2.38 34.64
N ARG A 711 -7.02 -3.22 35.36
CA ARG A 711 -6.90 -3.08 36.81
C ARG A 711 -5.63 -2.30 37.07
N GLY A 712 -5.75 -1.01 37.40
CA GLY A 712 -4.63 -0.10 37.72
C GLY A 712 -3.81 -0.49 38.95
N GLY A 713 -3.60 -1.78 39.21
CA GLY A 713 -2.69 -2.29 40.22
C GLY A 713 -1.27 -1.88 39.86
N LYS A 714 -0.62 -1.13 40.75
CA LYS A 714 0.80 -0.84 40.63
C LYS A 714 1.56 -2.18 40.63
N PRO A 715 2.47 -2.44 39.67
CA PRO A 715 3.30 -3.64 39.69
C PRO A 715 4.04 -3.73 41.03
N ARG A 716 4.23 -4.93 41.56
CA ARG A 716 5.00 -5.16 42.79
C ARG A 716 6.44 -4.65 42.57
N GLY A 717 6.76 -3.48 43.12
CA GLY A 717 8.01 -2.76 42.82
C GLY A 717 9.29 -3.56 43.10
N THR A 718 9.25 -4.53 44.00
CA THR A 718 10.40 -5.34 44.42
C THR A 718 10.88 -6.32 43.35
N LEU A 719 9.98 -7.00 42.63
CA LEU A 719 10.37 -7.97 41.60
C LEU A 719 10.97 -7.27 40.37
N ARG A 720 10.37 -6.13 40.01
CA ARG A 720 10.85 -5.28 38.92
C ARG A 720 12.27 -4.78 39.19
N GLN A 721 12.52 -4.23 40.39
CA GLN A 721 13.85 -3.74 40.73
C GLN A 721 14.91 -4.84 40.63
N ARG A 722 14.61 -6.06 41.10
CA ARG A 722 15.52 -7.20 40.96
C ARG A 722 15.84 -7.51 39.49
N CYS A 723 14.82 -7.51 38.63
CA CYS A 723 15.05 -7.76 37.19
C CYS A 723 15.94 -6.69 36.57
N MET A 724 15.78 -5.45 37.01
CA MET A 724 16.62 -4.34 36.57
C MET A 724 18.07 -4.53 37.04
N ASP A 725 18.28 -4.88 38.31
CA ASP A 725 19.62 -5.06 38.87
C ASP A 725 20.37 -6.22 38.18
N ALA A 726 19.64 -7.23 37.70
CA ALA A 726 20.21 -8.32 36.92
C ALA A 726 20.57 -7.92 35.48
N LEU A 727 19.71 -7.17 34.80
CA LEU A 727 19.98 -6.66 33.44
C LEU A 727 21.21 -5.74 33.40
N LEU A 728 21.39 -4.93 34.45
CA LEU A 728 22.50 -3.99 34.56
C LEU A 728 23.80 -4.64 35.07
N GLY A 729 23.80 -5.94 35.35
CA GLY A 729 24.97 -6.64 35.93
C GLY A 729 25.33 -6.16 37.34
N ILE A 730 24.40 -5.53 38.06
CA ILE A 730 24.62 -4.95 39.41
C ILE A 730 24.62 -6.06 40.49
N THR A 731 24.17 -7.27 40.16
CA THR A 731 23.87 -8.34 41.12
C THR A 731 25.06 -9.12 41.68
N GLU A 732 26.30 -8.82 41.32
CA GLU A 732 27.47 -9.52 41.88
C GLU A 732 27.93 -9.01 43.28
N ALA A 733 27.36 -7.93 43.82
CA ALA A 733 27.87 -7.33 45.06
C ALA A 733 27.08 -7.64 46.35
N VAL A 734 25.87 -8.21 46.29
CA VAL A 734 24.95 -8.20 47.46
C VAL A 734 24.88 -9.53 48.24
N ASN A 735 25.36 -10.65 47.69
CA ASN A 735 25.35 -11.94 48.42
C ASN A 735 26.65 -12.26 49.18
N GLY A 736 27.57 -11.29 49.33
CA GLY A 736 28.86 -11.49 49.99
C GLY A 736 28.94 -11.16 51.49
N SER A 737 27.84 -10.71 52.13
CA SER A 737 27.95 -10.10 53.46
C SER A 737 26.78 -10.38 54.43
N GLN A 738 26.20 -11.58 54.38
CA GLN A 738 25.28 -12.06 55.42
C GLN A 738 25.46 -13.55 55.75
N GLU A 739 26.67 -13.95 56.11
CA GLU A 739 26.91 -15.10 56.99
C GLU A 739 27.89 -14.69 58.10
N SER A 740 27.38 -13.96 59.10
CA SER A 740 28.00 -13.89 60.41
C SER A 740 27.42 -15.02 61.27
N GLY A 741 28.03 -16.20 61.17
CA GLY A 741 27.73 -17.38 61.99
C GLY A 741 29.04 -18.06 62.36
N GLU A 742 29.40 -17.93 63.63
CA GLU A 742 30.42 -18.65 64.40
C GLU A 742 31.42 -19.55 63.67
N VAL A 743 32.68 -19.12 63.76
CA VAL A 743 33.88 -19.95 63.61
C VAL A 743 33.81 -21.16 64.55
N ARG A 744 33.71 -22.37 63.99
CA ARG A 744 34.33 -23.57 64.57
C ARG A 744 35.42 -24.06 63.65
N ASN A 745 36.65 -23.98 64.16
CA ASN A 745 37.84 -24.58 63.58
C ASN A 745 37.66 -26.10 63.43
N GLY A 746 37.98 -26.62 62.25
CA GLY A 746 38.16 -28.05 62.03
C GLY A 746 37.90 -28.47 60.58
N GLU A 747 38.98 -28.64 59.83
CA GLU A 747 39.10 -29.56 58.69
C GLU A 747 38.19 -29.33 57.47
N LEU A 748 38.76 -28.80 56.37
CA LEU A 748 38.76 -29.47 55.05
C LEU A 748 39.60 -28.66 54.03
N GLU A 749 40.88 -29.00 53.91
CA GLU A 749 41.64 -28.81 52.67
C GLU A 749 41.29 -30.00 51.75
N THR A 750 40.48 -29.78 50.71
CA THR A 750 40.55 -30.43 49.36
C THR A 750 39.25 -30.19 48.59
N ALA A 751 39.15 -29.06 47.87
CA ALA A 751 38.34 -28.90 46.64
C ALA A 751 38.34 -27.42 46.18
N ARG A 752 39.49 -26.86 45.81
CA ARG A 752 39.56 -25.55 45.14
C ARG A 752 40.67 -25.53 44.10
N THR A 753 40.50 -26.32 43.04
CA THR A 753 41.35 -26.22 41.82
C THR A 753 40.66 -26.69 40.53
N HIS A 754 39.32 -26.64 40.44
CA HIS A 754 38.60 -26.90 39.19
C HIS A 754 37.35 -26.01 39.05
N ALA A 755 37.52 -24.69 38.95
CA ALA A 755 36.42 -23.79 38.54
C ALA A 755 36.91 -22.41 38.05
N LEU A 756 38.03 -22.33 37.33
CA LEU A 756 38.41 -21.11 36.59
C LEU A 756 39.07 -21.53 35.27
N SER A 757 38.25 -22.09 34.38
CA SER A 757 38.58 -22.39 32.98
C SER A 757 37.28 -22.69 32.25
N VAL A 758 36.40 -21.70 32.14
CA VAL A 758 35.33 -21.70 31.13
C VAL A 758 35.70 -20.61 30.14
N GLY A 759 35.90 -21.05 28.90
CA GLY A 759 36.66 -20.34 27.91
C GLY A 759 35.99 -19.07 27.40
N MET A 760 36.81 -18.04 27.21
CA MET A 760 36.58 -17.10 26.12
C MET A 760 36.58 -17.90 24.81
N CYS A 761 35.42 -18.04 24.17
CA CYS A 761 35.35 -18.44 22.77
C CYS A 761 36.01 -17.34 21.93
N GLY A 762 37.31 -17.49 21.70
CA GLY A 762 38.01 -16.83 20.61
C GLY A 762 37.54 -17.45 19.30
N CYS A 763 36.66 -16.77 18.57
CA CYS A 763 36.49 -17.01 17.15
C CYS A 763 37.78 -16.57 16.44
N GLN A 764 38.72 -17.49 16.27
CA GLN A 764 39.80 -17.33 15.31
C GLN A 764 39.18 -17.34 13.91
N VAL A 765 39.18 -16.17 13.29
CA VAL A 765 39.04 -16.01 11.85
C VAL A 765 40.29 -16.63 11.22
N ILE A 766 40.12 -17.78 10.57
CA ILE A 766 41.10 -18.25 9.59
C ILE A 766 40.87 -17.40 8.34
N VAL A 767 41.90 -16.63 7.96
CA VAL A 767 41.98 -15.84 6.72
C VAL A 767 42.02 -16.76 5.51
#